data_AF-A0A1Y2NTG6-F1
#
_entry.id   AF-A0A1Y2NTG6-F1
#
_cell.length_a   1.000
_cell.length_b   1.000
_cell.length_c   1.000
_cell.angle_alpha   90.00
_cell.angle_beta   90.00
_cell.angle_gamma   90.00
#
_symmetry.space_group_name_H-M   'P 1'
#
loop_
_entity.id
_entity.type
_entity.pdbx_description
1 polymer ?
#
loop_
_entity_poly.entity_id
_entity_poly.type
_entity_poly.pdbx_seq_one_letter_code
_entity_poly.pdbx_strand_id
1 'polypeptide(L)'
;MRPHGTAHGHELVFAGAVLAAVYVPSEGGRELRLAGPADESGALPDWPAGYAVSGRSAVADVFRGGRALWPTAAELAARRDAVPEDLPAGTPLGVLPLGAGDRRLGCLVVVDGTGRGFDTDRRGFMELYAEQVAARLEAGAAPVAAYTVAGAAAGGTGGSGTGPGGAEGGGTGVVTGTGVGTGTGVGTGPGSAAGGTGGGTAGAVPPEDTRQGRYRLMPGQTLDAELLGSFTLELHTGRISADARMLELVDIAPGDFDGRVETLLAHAVPDDLPALMSLVEPGKVTSAGRELEFRVRRPTGDLRWLRLRSRVLNDPAGRPERVLGIVVDASSLRPDTDEVSLVQRLSASLAATMTARDVAHAVVGVLRGPLLGADRVAVAGLEADRLVVTVLDPPEPRDWPEIWRSEWRSEWPDTPLRALPTLAAALREVRVGLVPAGADVEPALAGVGPGGLALLPLPAEGRVIGACLAGWDEPREFGADERSLLTATAGLVGQALRRAHAFDAQHELATTLQRSLLPRRLPELAGGVAVARYLPAMVGLEVGGDWYDVIPLSESRVALVIGDVQGHSAGAATIMGQIRTAIRAYAVEGHPPDVVVSHANRLLVGMETDLFATCCYVELDMEEGETWFVRAGHLAPLLRHPDGSTEEVATEGGLPLGVLADADYPITAVGLAPGTVLALLTDGLVESSTLHLEEGMRRMRDLLSAADPADAGRMADRLLGDGTRRDDDVALLLMRYDGMGVPPIRTGWTVWRLPDAVMHARRFTARTLRSWGVTEEADAALLVVSELVTNALVHTQGAVRLDLTLAGDRMRIAVTDASPRAPAKPVMADWESTGGRGLFLVEAMSTSWGSVPVSGGKQVWSEFVVTRDPVPYDSANEGR
;
A
#
# COMPACT_ATOMS: atom_id res chain seq x y z
N MET A 1 -62.28 -15.31 -37.91
CA MET A 1 -62.66 -14.78 -36.59
C MET A 1 -61.36 -14.33 -35.94
N ARG A 2 -61.07 -13.02 -35.96
CA ARG A 2 -59.80 -12.42 -35.51
C ARG A 2 -59.81 -12.33 -33.98
N PRO A 3 -58.71 -12.64 -33.26
CA PRO A 3 -58.60 -12.35 -31.85
C PRO A 3 -58.30 -10.86 -31.64
N HIS A 4 -58.86 -10.31 -30.56
CA HIS A 4 -58.84 -8.90 -30.17
C HIS A 4 -57.43 -8.38 -29.93
N GLY A 5 -57.20 -7.14 -30.39
CA GLY A 5 -55.94 -6.42 -30.31
C GLY A 5 -55.50 -6.10 -28.88
N THR A 6 -54.18 -6.14 -28.72
CA THR A 6 -53.36 -5.90 -27.54
C THR A 6 -53.54 -4.49 -26.98
N ALA A 7 -53.72 -4.42 -25.65
CA ALA A 7 -53.97 -3.22 -24.87
C ALA A 7 -52.66 -2.66 -24.28
N HIS A 8 -51.92 -1.85 -25.03
CA HIS A 8 -50.73 -1.13 -24.53
C HIS A 8 -50.86 0.36 -24.89
N GLY A 9 -50.81 1.23 -23.87
CA GLY A 9 -51.08 2.68 -23.96
C GLY A 9 -51.86 3.26 -22.77
N HIS A 10 -51.66 2.77 -21.53
CA HIS A 10 -52.55 3.05 -20.39
C HIS A 10 -51.92 3.73 -19.16
N GLU A 11 -50.75 4.37 -19.26
CA GLU A 11 -50.10 5.02 -18.10
C GLU A 11 -50.66 6.42 -17.75
N LEU A 12 -51.43 7.02 -18.65
CA LEU A 12 -51.95 8.39 -18.52
C LEU A 12 -53.49 8.47 -18.46
N VAL A 13 -54.16 7.32 -18.57
CA VAL A 13 -55.63 7.22 -18.65
C VAL A 13 -56.32 7.55 -17.32
N PHE A 14 -55.65 7.36 -16.19
CA PHE A 14 -56.22 7.66 -14.86
C PHE A 14 -56.39 9.17 -14.62
N ALA A 15 -55.52 10.01 -15.19
CA ALA A 15 -55.62 11.48 -15.14
C ALA A 15 -56.28 12.10 -16.39
N GLY A 16 -56.56 11.29 -17.42
CA GLY A 16 -57.05 11.77 -18.71
C GLY A 16 -56.06 12.65 -19.48
N ALA A 17 -54.79 12.66 -19.07
CA ALA A 17 -53.73 13.41 -19.73
C ALA A 17 -53.06 12.55 -20.81
N VAL A 18 -52.15 13.11 -21.59
CA VAL A 18 -51.21 12.44 -22.48
C VAL A 18 -49.91 13.20 -22.35
N LEU A 19 -48.80 12.53 -22.04
CA LEU A 19 -47.50 13.15 -21.95
C LEU A 19 -47.11 13.64 -23.35
N ALA A 20 -46.69 14.90 -23.45
CA ALA A 20 -46.50 15.55 -24.74
C ALA A 20 -45.02 15.83 -25.02
N ALA A 21 -44.25 16.27 -24.01
CA ALA A 21 -42.82 16.54 -24.15
C ALA A 21 -42.10 16.66 -22.79
N VAL A 22 -40.82 16.28 -22.75
CA VAL A 22 -39.89 16.54 -21.64
C VAL A 22 -38.77 17.45 -22.13
N TYR A 23 -38.50 18.56 -21.44
CA TYR A 23 -37.42 19.48 -21.77
C TYR A 23 -36.37 19.53 -20.67
N VAL A 24 -35.10 19.36 -21.02
CA VAL A 24 -33.95 19.39 -20.09
C VAL A 24 -32.94 20.47 -20.51
N PRO A 25 -32.23 21.11 -19.57
CA PRO A 25 -31.22 22.12 -19.91
C PRO A 25 -30.04 21.50 -20.68
N SER A 26 -29.61 22.18 -21.73
CA SER A 26 -28.40 21.86 -22.52
C SER A 26 -27.11 22.07 -21.71
N GLU A 27 -26.01 21.45 -22.16
CA GLU A 27 -24.67 21.77 -21.65
C GLU A 27 -24.40 23.28 -21.75
N GLY A 28 -24.30 23.95 -20.60
CA GLY A 28 -24.16 25.40 -20.48
C GLY A 28 -25.43 26.15 -20.04
N GLY A 29 -26.58 25.48 -19.91
CA GLY A 29 -27.78 25.99 -19.23
C GLY A 29 -28.51 27.15 -19.92
N ARG A 30 -28.20 27.44 -21.20
CA ARG A 30 -28.77 28.58 -21.95
C ARG A 30 -30.05 28.23 -22.72
N GLU A 31 -30.24 26.95 -23.05
CA GLU A 31 -31.42 26.41 -23.74
C GLU A 31 -31.97 25.18 -23.01
N LEU A 32 -33.29 25.02 -23.04
CA LEU A 32 -34.02 23.80 -22.71
C LEU A 32 -34.27 23.02 -24.01
N ARG A 33 -33.81 21.77 -24.09
CA ARG A 33 -33.94 20.92 -25.28
C ARG A 33 -34.88 19.76 -25.03
N LEU A 34 -35.63 19.40 -26.07
CA LEU A 34 -36.55 18.26 -26.04
C LEU A 34 -35.75 16.96 -25.84
N ALA A 35 -36.15 16.17 -24.85
CA ALA A 35 -35.48 14.93 -24.45
C ALA A 35 -36.19 13.64 -24.93
N GLY A 36 -37.42 13.72 -25.48
CA GLY A 36 -38.13 12.60 -26.15
C GLY A 36 -39.68 12.71 -26.16
N PRO A 37 -40.40 11.96 -27.04
CA PRO A 37 -41.88 11.86 -27.14
C PRO A 37 -42.48 10.68 -26.32
N ALA A 38 -43.83 10.61 -26.18
CA ALA A 38 -44.47 9.72 -25.19
C ALA A 38 -45.76 8.94 -25.59
N ASP A 39 -46.02 8.57 -26.86
CA ASP A 39 -47.04 7.54 -27.14
C ASP A 39 -46.84 6.76 -28.48
N GLU A 40 -47.16 5.46 -28.47
CA GLU A 40 -47.05 4.51 -29.59
C GLU A 40 -48.14 4.66 -30.67
N SER A 41 -49.11 5.56 -30.47
CA SER A 41 -50.31 5.70 -31.32
C SER A 41 -50.10 6.49 -32.63
N GLY A 42 -48.91 7.06 -32.87
CA GLY A 42 -48.55 7.64 -34.18
C GLY A 42 -49.33 8.89 -34.62
N ALA A 43 -50.01 9.60 -33.72
CA ALA A 43 -50.70 10.84 -34.05
C ALA A 43 -50.62 11.87 -32.91
N LEU A 44 -49.45 12.50 -32.73
CA LEU A 44 -49.31 13.71 -31.91
C LEU A 44 -48.42 14.73 -32.65
N PRO A 45 -48.66 16.04 -32.44
CA PRO A 45 -48.16 17.07 -33.34
C PRO A 45 -46.74 17.57 -32.97
N ASP A 46 -45.98 18.09 -33.95
CA ASP A 46 -44.55 18.42 -33.86
C ASP A 46 -44.22 19.50 -32.80
N TRP A 47 -43.79 19.08 -31.61
CA TRP A 47 -43.33 19.98 -30.55
C TRP A 47 -41.95 20.59 -30.87
N PRO A 48 -41.64 21.81 -30.40
CA PRO A 48 -40.35 22.45 -30.68
C PRO A 48 -39.15 21.70 -30.13
N ALA A 49 -38.04 21.71 -30.87
CA ALA A 49 -36.80 21.08 -30.44
C ALA A 49 -36.15 21.71 -29.19
N GLY A 50 -36.49 22.97 -28.86
CA GLY A 50 -36.03 23.62 -27.65
C GLY A 50 -36.51 25.06 -27.46
N TYR A 51 -36.26 25.58 -26.26
CA TYR A 51 -36.61 26.94 -25.84
C TYR A 51 -35.39 27.62 -25.20
N ALA A 52 -35.17 28.90 -25.52
CA ALA A 52 -34.18 29.71 -24.81
C ALA A 52 -34.62 29.95 -23.36
N VAL A 53 -33.75 29.67 -22.38
CA VAL A 53 -34.05 29.87 -20.94
C VAL A 53 -34.34 31.35 -20.61
N SER A 54 -33.73 32.28 -21.35
CA SER A 54 -33.97 33.73 -21.23
C SER A 54 -35.25 34.21 -21.94
N GLY A 55 -35.93 33.35 -22.71
CA GLY A 55 -37.14 33.66 -23.46
C GLY A 55 -38.36 33.93 -22.58
N ARG A 56 -39.51 34.19 -23.20
CA ARG A 56 -40.80 34.44 -22.50
C ARG A 56 -41.77 33.25 -22.59
N SER A 57 -41.26 32.08 -22.98
CA SER A 57 -42.13 30.93 -23.19
C SER A 57 -42.66 30.35 -21.89
N ALA A 58 -43.83 29.70 -21.93
CA ALA A 58 -44.39 29.05 -20.76
C ALA A 58 -43.41 28.01 -20.18
N VAL A 59 -42.70 27.27 -21.04
CA VAL A 59 -41.65 26.32 -20.63
C VAL A 59 -40.48 27.02 -19.93
N ALA A 60 -39.99 28.14 -20.47
CA ALA A 60 -38.92 28.92 -19.84
C ALA A 60 -39.36 29.59 -18.53
N ASP A 61 -40.61 30.05 -18.45
CA ASP A 61 -41.18 30.68 -17.26
C ASP A 61 -41.41 29.67 -16.13
N VAL A 62 -41.90 28.48 -16.46
CA VAL A 62 -42.07 27.38 -15.49
C VAL A 62 -40.71 26.92 -14.98
N PHE A 63 -39.72 26.77 -15.87
CA PHE A 63 -38.35 26.42 -15.47
C PHE A 63 -37.74 27.46 -14.51
N ARG A 64 -37.88 28.76 -14.80
CA ARG A 64 -37.33 29.82 -13.93
C ARG A 64 -38.13 29.97 -12.63
N GLY A 65 -39.46 30.02 -12.76
CA GLY A 65 -40.38 30.35 -11.67
C GLY A 65 -40.73 29.19 -10.76
N GLY A 66 -40.51 27.94 -11.19
CA GLY A 66 -40.79 26.74 -10.40
C GLY A 66 -42.27 26.53 -10.07
N ARG A 67 -43.18 27.13 -10.85
CA ARG A 67 -44.64 27.02 -10.65
C ARG A 67 -45.28 26.44 -11.89
N ALA A 68 -46.11 25.41 -11.72
CA ALA A 68 -46.85 24.80 -12.82
C ALA A 68 -47.82 25.80 -13.46
N LEU A 69 -47.95 25.75 -14.79
CA LEU A 69 -48.92 26.50 -15.57
C LEU A 69 -49.91 25.54 -16.24
N TRP A 70 -51.16 25.95 -16.35
CA TRP A 70 -52.25 25.14 -16.93
C TRP A 70 -52.95 25.88 -18.09
N PRO A 71 -52.23 26.20 -19.18
CA PRO A 71 -52.77 27.00 -20.28
C PRO A 71 -53.61 26.18 -21.26
N THR A 72 -54.33 26.85 -22.15
CA THR A 72 -54.84 26.27 -23.39
C THR A 72 -53.83 26.45 -24.54
N ALA A 73 -53.99 25.68 -25.63
CA ALA A 73 -53.16 25.83 -26.82
C ALA A 73 -53.16 27.27 -27.37
N ALA A 74 -54.31 27.96 -27.35
CA ALA A 74 -54.42 29.37 -27.74
C ALA A 74 -53.63 30.32 -26.83
N GLU A 75 -53.59 30.05 -25.52
CA GLU A 75 -52.85 30.87 -24.55
C GLU A 75 -51.34 30.70 -24.70
N LEU A 76 -50.87 29.48 -25.02
CA LEU A 76 -49.46 29.27 -25.38
C LEU A 76 -49.11 29.98 -26.70
N ALA A 77 -49.94 29.84 -27.74
CA ALA A 77 -49.74 30.51 -29.02
C ALA A 77 -49.73 32.05 -28.89
N ALA A 78 -50.61 32.62 -28.06
CA ALA A 78 -50.66 34.05 -27.77
C ALA A 78 -49.37 34.58 -27.09
N ARG A 79 -48.64 33.70 -26.39
CA ARG A 79 -47.35 34.00 -25.76
C ARG A 79 -46.16 33.88 -26.72
N ARG A 80 -46.42 33.61 -28.01
CA ARG A 80 -45.43 33.27 -29.05
C ARG A 80 -44.65 32.00 -28.72
N ASP A 81 -45.26 31.07 -28.00
CA ASP A 81 -44.70 29.73 -27.85
C ASP A 81 -44.92 29.00 -29.17
N ALA A 82 -43.87 28.34 -29.66
CA ALA A 82 -44.03 27.42 -30.76
C ALA A 82 -44.85 26.23 -30.22
N VAL A 83 -46.13 26.18 -30.61
CA VAL A 83 -47.04 25.08 -30.28
C VAL A 83 -47.29 24.34 -31.59
N PRO A 84 -47.45 23.02 -31.57
CA PRO A 84 -47.72 22.28 -32.79
C PRO A 84 -48.97 22.79 -33.54
N GLU A 85 -48.90 22.97 -34.85
CA GLU A 85 -49.97 23.59 -35.67
C GLU A 85 -51.28 22.78 -35.68
N ASP A 86 -51.19 21.46 -35.52
CA ASP A 86 -52.34 20.55 -35.54
C ASP A 86 -53.08 20.44 -34.20
N LEU A 87 -52.62 21.14 -33.15
CA LEU A 87 -53.25 21.09 -31.83
C LEU A 87 -54.45 22.06 -31.76
N PRO A 88 -55.69 21.60 -31.50
CA PRO A 88 -56.86 22.49 -31.44
C PRO A 88 -56.69 23.61 -30.40
N ALA A 89 -57.07 24.84 -30.75
CA ALA A 89 -56.85 26.04 -29.94
C ALA A 89 -57.41 25.96 -28.50
N GLY A 90 -58.49 25.18 -28.30
CA GLY A 90 -59.11 24.97 -26.98
C GLY A 90 -58.51 23.82 -26.15
N THR A 91 -57.48 23.13 -26.63
CA THR A 91 -56.89 21.96 -25.95
C THR A 91 -56.24 22.38 -24.64
N PRO A 92 -56.68 21.87 -23.47
CA PRO A 92 -56.04 22.13 -22.19
C PRO A 92 -54.66 21.47 -22.12
N LEU A 93 -53.68 22.20 -21.59
CA LEU A 93 -52.29 21.81 -21.44
C LEU A 93 -51.82 22.04 -20.00
N GLY A 94 -50.79 21.31 -19.59
CA GLY A 94 -50.05 21.51 -18.35
C GLY A 94 -48.56 21.63 -18.62
N VAL A 95 -47.90 22.62 -18.03
CA VAL A 95 -46.44 22.78 -18.06
C VAL A 95 -45.95 22.77 -16.63
N LEU A 96 -45.21 21.73 -16.25
CA LEU A 96 -44.81 21.45 -14.87
C LEU A 96 -43.28 21.52 -14.72
N PRO A 97 -42.76 22.07 -13.62
CA PRO A 97 -41.33 22.09 -13.36
C PRO A 97 -40.83 20.70 -12.97
N LEU A 98 -39.64 20.33 -13.45
CA LEU A 98 -38.91 19.16 -12.98
C LEU A 98 -37.79 19.64 -12.04
N GLY A 99 -37.90 19.30 -10.76
CA GLY A 99 -36.95 19.69 -9.70
C GLY A 99 -37.64 20.40 -8.53
N ALA A 100 -37.02 20.36 -7.35
CA ALA A 100 -37.52 20.95 -6.11
C ALA A 100 -36.55 21.99 -5.53
N GLY A 101 -37.06 22.99 -4.81
CA GLY A 101 -36.25 24.01 -4.13
C GLY A 101 -35.51 24.93 -5.09
N ASP A 102 -34.18 25.01 -5.02
CA ASP A 102 -33.31 25.77 -5.94
C ASP A 102 -32.81 24.96 -7.14
N ARG A 103 -33.12 23.66 -7.18
CA ARG A 103 -32.62 22.74 -8.21
C ARG A 103 -33.59 22.70 -9.38
N ARG A 104 -33.07 22.84 -10.61
CA ARG A 104 -33.86 22.97 -11.85
C ARG A 104 -33.37 21.95 -12.88
N LEU A 105 -34.14 20.88 -13.05
CA LEU A 105 -33.78 19.75 -13.92
C LEU A 105 -34.45 19.84 -15.30
N GLY A 106 -35.56 20.57 -15.42
CA GLY A 106 -36.27 20.68 -16.68
C GLY A 106 -37.73 21.09 -16.53
N CYS A 107 -38.52 20.79 -17.56
CA CYS A 107 -39.97 20.97 -17.59
C CYS A 107 -40.66 19.80 -18.28
N LEU A 108 -41.85 19.47 -17.79
CA LEU A 108 -42.76 18.47 -18.32
C LEU A 108 -43.95 19.16 -18.99
N VAL A 109 -44.30 18.77 -20.20
CA VAL A 109 -45.50 19.26 -20.91
C VAL A 109 -46.47 18.10 -21.09
N VAL A 110 -47.71 18.31 -20.65
CA VAL A 110 -48.80 17.34 -20.73
C VAL A 110 -50.00 17.95 -21.46
N VAL A 111 -50.71 17.13 -22.22
CA VAL A 111 -51.93 17.47 -22.96
C VAL A 111 -53.11 16.77 -22.30
N ASP A 112 -54.28 17.40 -22.20
CA ASP A 112 -55.50 16.68 -21.81
C ASP A 112 -56.04 15.87 -22.99
N GLY A 113 -55.94 14.54 -22.91
CA GLY A 113 -56.48 13.60 -23.90
C GLY A 113 -58.00 13.41 -23.81
N THR A 114 -58.66 13.93 -22.77
CA THR A 114 -60.10 13.78 -22.56
C THR A 114 -60.94 14.99 -22.97
N GLY A 115 -60.31 16.14 -23.22
CA GLY A 115 -60.97 17.39 -23.59
C GLY A 115 -61.85 18.02 -22.48
N ARG A 116 -61.68 17.59 -21.23
CA ARG A 116 -62.46 18.04 -20.06
C ARG A 116 -61.73 19.05 -19.17
N GLY A 117 -60.44 19.28 -19.41
CA GLY A 117 -59.56 20.10 -18.60
C GLY A 117 -58.89 19.35 -17.45
N PHE A 118 -57.88 19.99 -16.87
CA PHE A 118 -57.21 19.56 -15.64
C PHE A 118 -57.93 20.20 -14.44
N ASP A 119 -58.77 19.42 -13.76
CA ASP A 119 -59.33 19.78 -12.45
C ASP A 119 -58.26 19.69 -11.35
N THR A 120 -58.61 20.09 -10.12
CA THR A 120 -57.66 20.13 -8.99
C THR A 120 -56.98 18.79 -8.74
N ASP A 121 -57.69 17.67 -8.91
CA ASP A 121 -57.16 16.33 -8.69
C ASP A 121 -56.15 15.94 -9.77
N ARG A 122 -56.51 16.14 -11.04
CA ARG A 122 -55.64 15.88 -12.19
C ARG A 122 -54.38 16.73 -12.14
N ARG A 123 -54.48 17.98 -11.70
CA ARG A 123 -53.30 18.86 -11.49
C ARG A 123 -52.39 18.32 -10.40
N GLY A 124 -52.95 17.96 -9.25
CA GLY A 124 -52.19 17.41 -8.13
C GLY A 124 -51.46 16.11 -8.49
N PHE A 125 -52.10 15.26 -9.30
CA PHE A 125 -51.50 14.02 -9.79
C PHE A 125 -50.34 14.27 -10.76
N MET A 126 -50.52 15.17 -11.71
CA MET A 126 -49.46 15.53 -12.67
C MET A 126 -48.26 16.19 -11.98
N GLU A 127 -48.48 16.98 -10.92
CA GLU A 127 -47.40 17.52 -10.09
C GLU A 127 -46.60 16.42 -9.39
N LEU A 128 -47.28 15.42 -8.79
CA LEU A 128 -46.62 14.24 -8.21
C LEU A 128 -45.84 13.43 -9.25
N TYR A 129 -46.40 13.28 -10.45
CA TYR A 129 -45.73 12.60 -11.55
C TYR A 129 -44.47 13.36 -12.00
N ALA A 130 -44.54 14.70 -12.10
CA ALA A 130 -43.39 15.54 -12.40
C ALA A 130 -42.28 15.42 -11.34
N GLU A 131 -42.63 15.34 -10.05
CA GLU A 131 -41.67 15.08 -8.96
C GLU A 131 -40.98 13.72 -9.10
N GLN A 132 -41.71 12.70 -9.56
CA GLN A 132 -41.15 11.37 -9.79
C GLN A 132 -40.20 11.34 -11.00
N VAL A 133 -40.58 11.98 -12.11
CA VAL A 133 -39.72 12.15 -13.28
C VAL A 133 -38.45 12.93 -12.91
N ALA A 134 -38.58 13.98 -12.09
CA ALA A 134 -37.46 14.75 -11.58
C ALA A 134 -36.48 13.88 -10.77
N ALA A 135 -36.96 13.06 -9.84
CA ALA A 135 -36.10 12.18 -9.03
C ALA A 135 -35.32 11.17 -9.88
N ARG A 136 -35.89 10.67 -10.98
CA ARG A 136 -35.21 9.72 -11.88
C ARG A 136 -34.11 10.40 -12.71
N LEU A 137 -34.34 11.64 -13.15
CA LEU A 137 -33.31 12.45 -13.82
C LEU A 137 -32.12 12.74 -12.89
N GLU A 138 -32.34 12.90 -11.58
CA GLU A 138 -31.26 13.08 -10.60
C GLU A 138 -30.42 11.81 -10.37
N ALA A 139 -31.03 10.64 -10.51
CA ALA A 139 -30.37 9.34 -10.34
C ALA A 139 -29.49 8.92 -11.54
N GLY A 140 -29.44 9.70 -12.62
CA GLY A 140 -28.50 9.50 -13.74
C GLY A 140 -28.93 8.49 -14.81
N ALA A 141 -30.23 8.14 -14.91
CA ALA A 141 -30.74 7.37 -16.04
C ALA A 141 -30.83 8.24 -17.32
N ALA A 142 -30.35 7.74 -18.46
CA ALA A 142 -30.38 8.46 -19.73
C ALA A 142 -31.82 8.73 -20.23
N PRO A 143 -32.07 9.80 -21.02
CA PRO A 143 -33.35 10.01 -21.68
C PRO A 143 -33.62 8.89 -22.72
N VAL A 144 -34.86 8.40 -22.74
CA VAL A 144 -35.36 7.31 -23.59
C VAL A 144 -35.22 7.66 -25.08
N ALA A 145 -34.50 6.84 -25.85
CA ALA A 145 -34.43 6.92 -27.31
C ALA A 145 -35.32 5.82 -27.95
N ALA A 146 -36.25 6.21 -28.82
CA ALA A 146 -37.09 5.28 -29.57
C ALA A 146 -36.56 5.02 -30.99
N TYR A 147 -36.73 3.78 -31.44
CA TYR A 147 -36.29 3.25 -32.73
C TYR A 147 -37.32 3.45 -33.85
N THR A 148 -36.79 3.64 -35.07
CA THR A 148 -37.49 3.47 -36.37
C THR A 148 -37.61 2.00 -36.78
N VAL A 149 -38.78 1.60 -37.28
CA VAL A 149 -38.90 0.51 -38.28
C VAL A 149 -39.54 1.05 -39.55
N ALA A 150 -38.87 0.77 -40.67
CA ALA A 150 -39.24 1.13 -42.02
C ALA A 150 -40.62 0.58 -42.42
N GLY A 151 -41.39 1.41 -43.10
CA GLY A 151 -42.73 1.08 -43.58
C GLY A 151 -42.76 -0.05 -44.61
N ALA A 152 -43.82 -0.83 -44.54
CA ALA A 152 -44.33 -1.57 -45.69
C ALA A 152 -45.53 -0.82 -46.26
N ALA A 153 -45.37 -0.25 -47.46
CA ALA A 153 -46.47 0.06 -48.36
C ALA A 153 -46.42 -0.92 -49.54
N ALA A 154 -47.49 -1.72 -49.64
CA ALA A 154 -48.12 -2.32 -50.82
C ALA A 154 -47.29 -2.74 -52.06
N GLY A 155 -47.44 -4.02 -52.44
CA GLY A 155 -47.44 -4.43 -53.85
C GLY A 155 -47.08 -5.89 -54.15
N GLY A 156 -48.08 -6.72 -54.49
CA GLY A 156 -47.96 -7.68 -55.59
C GLY A 156 -47.51 -9.14 -55.32
N THR A 157 -48.51 -10.03 -55.35
CA THR A 157 -48.51 -11.36 -56.02
C THR A 157 -47.55 -12.49 -55.61
N GLY A 158 -48.15 -13.57 -55.10
CA GLY A 158 -48.01 -14.91 -55.72
C GLY A 158 -47.25 -16.00 -54.94
N GLY A 159 -47.94 -17.11 -54.65
CA GLY A 159 -47.34 -18.45 -54.72
C GLY A 159 -47.12 -19.22 -53.41
N SER A 160 -47.99 -20.22 -53.17
CA SER A 160 -47.72 -21.59 -52.65
C SER A 160 -46.31 -21.93 -52.13
N GLY A 161 -46.08 -22.71 -51.06
CA GLY A 161 -46.92 -23.62 -50.29
C GLY A 161 -46.04 -24.49 -49.38
N THR A 162 -46.69 -25.32 -48.56
CA THR A 162 -46.20 -26.56 -47.91
C THR A 162 -45.00 -26.51 -46.94
N GLY A 163 -45.24 -26.81 -45.65
CA GLY A 163 -44.24 -27.38 -44.74
C GLY A 163 -43.97 -28.87 -45.03
N PRO A 164 -43.57 -29.71 -44.05
CA PRO A 164 -43.10 -29.43 -42.69
C PRO A 164 -41.83 -30.24 -42.28
N GLY A 165 -41.35 -30.03 -41.05
CA GLY A 165 -40.94 -31.14 -40.18
C GLY A 165 -39.45 -31.29 -39.80
N GLY A 166 -39.22 -31.51 -38.50
CA GLY A 166 -38.45 -32.68 -38.08
C GLY A 166 -37.09 -32.46 -37.41
N ALA A 167 -37.12 -32.38 -36.08
CA ALA A 167 -36.41 -33.27 -35.14
C ALA A 167 -34.87 -33.38 -35.12
N GLU A 168 -34.36 -33.14 -33.91
CA GLU A 168 -33.49 -34.01 -33.09
C GLU A 168 -32.06 -34.39 -33.54
N GLY A 169 -31.18 -34.38 -32.53
CA GLY A 169 -30.28 -35.52 -32.29
C GLY A 169 -28.82 -35.25 -32.56
N GLY A 170 -28.05 -35.10 -31.48
CA GLY A 170 -26.62 -34.86 -31.52
C GLY A 170 -25.74 -36.12 -31.62
N GLY A 171 -24.46 -35.89 -31.35
CA GLY A 171 -23.58 -36.90 -30.75
C GLY A 171 -22.49 -37.51 -31.63
N THR A 172 -21.27 -36.97 -31.46
CA THR A 172 -20.00 -37.69 -31.22
C THR A 172 -19.28 -38.50 -32.31
N GLY A 173 -17.95 -38.33 -32.34
CA GLY A 173 -16.96 -39.29 -32.90
C GLY A 173 -16.00 -38.66 -33.92
N VAL A 174 -14.94 -37.96 -33.53
CA VAL A 174 -13.57 -38.44 -33.20
C VAL A 174 -12.77 -39.03 -34.38
N VAL A 175 -11.80 -38.21 -34.84
CA VAL A 175 -10.38 -38.45 -35.17
C VAL A 175 -10.00 -39.53 -36.21
N THR A 176 -9.32 -39.11 -37.28
CA THR A 176 -7.92 -39.47 -37.66
C THR A 176 -7.64 -38.97 -39.09
N GLY A 177 -6.40 -38.56 -39.38
CA GLY A 177 -5.93 -38.51 -40.77
C GLY A 177 -4.99 -37.37 -41.14
N THR A 178 -3.71 -37.55 -40.81
CA THR A 178 -2.51 -36.86 -41.33
C THR A 178 -2.42 -36.76 -42.86
N GLY A 179 -1.78 -35.71 -43.40
CA GLY A 179 -1.08 -35.83 -44.69
C GLY A 179 -0.87 -34.58 -45.56
N VAL A 180 0.26 -33.88 -45.34
CA VAL A 180 1.26 -33.36 -46.32
C VAL A 180 0.82 -32.64 -47.62
N GLY A 181 1.39 -31.44 -47.85
CA GLY A 181 1.61 -30.85 -49.19
C GLY A 181 1.95 -29.35 -49.16
N THR A 182 3.20 -28.95 -48.87
CA THR A 182 4.17 -28.30 -49.80
C THR A 182 3.65 -27.14 -50.68
N GLY A 183 4.24 -25.95 -50.53
CA GLY A 183 4.18 -24.88 -51.54
C GLY A 183 4.67 -23.51 -51.07
N THR A 184 5.85 -23.11 -51.53
CA THR A 184 6.68 -21.94 -51.20
C THR A 184 6.38 -20.65 -52.00
N GLY A 185 6.76 -19.48 -51.47
CA GLY A 185 7.16 -18.26 -52.23
C GLY A 185 6.28 -17.01 -51.98
N VAL A 186 6.63 -16.02 -51.12
CA VAL A 186 7.63 -14.91 -51.20
C VAL A 186 7.20 -13.69 -52.07
N GLY A 187 7.25 -12.49 -51.47
CA GLY A 187 7.50 -11.19 -52.14
C GLY A 187 6.46 -10.08 -51.91
N THR A 188 6.59 -9.21 -50.89
CA THR A 188 7.16 -7.83 -50.91
C THR A 188 6.31 -6.73 -51.59
N GLY A 189 5.98 -5.65 -50.85
CA GLY A 189 5.49 -4.35 -51.37
C GLY A 189 6.60 -3.53 -52.07
N PRO A 190 6.59 -2.17 -52.14
CA PRO A 190 5.71 -1.16 -51.52
C PRO A 190 5.40 0.11 -52.40
N GLY A 191 4.84 1.18 -51.79
CA GLY A 191 4.99 2.61 -52.20
C GLY A 191 3.82 3.21 -53.01
N SER A 192 3.04 4.20 -52.56
CA SER A 192 3.28 5.57 -52.02
C SER A 192 3.52 6.67 -53.07
N ALA A 193 2.67 7.71 -52.96
CA ALA A 193 2.86 9.13 -53.24
C ALA A 193 2.84 9.66 -54.69
N ALA A 194 1.93 10.61 -54.92
CA ALA A 194 2.19 11.80 -55.73
C ALA A 194 1.40 12.99 -55.14
N GLY A 195 2.12 14.06 -54.84
CA GLY A 195 1.58 15.36 -54.41
C GLY A 195 2.13 16.50 -55.28
N GLY A 196 1.52 17.67 -55.12
CA GLY A 196 1.98 18.98 -55.62
C GLY A 196 1.32 19.44 -56.93
N THR A 197 1.03 20.72 -57.19
CA THR A 197 1.24 22.01 -56.50
C THR A 197 0.60 23.13 -57.35
N GLY A 198 0.16 24.23 -56.72
CA GLY A 198 0.03 25.59 -57.31
C GLY A 198 -1.41 26.05 -57.61
N GLY A 199 -1.86 27.27 -57.32
CA GLY A 199 -1.28 28.47 -56.72
C GLY A 199 -2.39 29.54 -56.53
N GLY A 200 -2.11 30.67 -55.86
CA GLY A 200 -3.05 31.70 -55.38
C GLY A 200 -3.83 32.46 -56.48
N THR A 201 -4.78 33.35 -56.20
CA THR A 201 -5.01 34.24 -55.03
C THR A 201 -6.44 34.81 -55.04
N ALA A 202 -7.00 34.98 -53.83
CA ALA A 202 -7.88 36.04 -53.32
C ALA A 202 -9.16 36.46 -54.07
N GLY A 203 -10.31 36.18 -53.44
CA GLY A 203 -11.58 36.84 -53.71
C GLY A 203 -12.71 36.36 -52.79
N ALA A 204 -13.03 37.15 -51.76
CA ALA A 204 -14.33 37.30 -51.09
C ALA A 204 -15.04 36.08 -50.44
N VAL A 205 -15.45 36.29 -49.18
CA VAL A 205 -16.36 35.50 -48.34
C VAL A 205 -17.70 35.20 -49.05
N PRO A 206 -18.16 33.94 -49.07
CA PRO A 206 -19.48 33.55 -48.51
C PRO A 206 -19.55 32.06 -48.04
N PRO A 207 -20.72 31.49 -47.70
CA PRO A 207 -21.60 31.79 -46.57
C PRO A 207 -21.65 30.61 -45.55
N GLU A 208 -22.13 30.89 -44.34
CA GLU A 208 -22.65 29.86 -43.43
C GLU A 208 -23.84 29.17 -44.09
N ASP A 209 -23.71 27.87 -44.38
CA ASP A 209 -24.87 27.00 -44.51
C ASP A 209 -24.57 25.57 -44.05
N THR A 210 -25.37 25.17 -43.07
CA THR A 210 -25.78 23.82 -42.68
C THR A 210 -24.91 22.62 -43.11
N ARG A 211 -24.12 22.08 -42.18
CA ARG A 211 -23.79 20.65 -42.16
C ARG A 211 -24.40 20.00 -40.93
N GLN A 212 -25.55 19.35 -41.17
CA GLN A 212 -26.13 18.31 -40.34
C GLN A 212 -25.07 17.27 -39.98
N GLY A 213 -24.58 17.33 -38.74
CA GLY A 213 -23.82 16.27 -38.11
C GLY A 213 -24.77 15.16 -37.67
N ARG A 214 -24.85 14.09 -38.46
CA ARG A 214 -25.52 12.83 -38.14
C ARG A 214 -24.92 12.23 -36.85
N TYR A 215 -25.65 12.27 -35.75
CA TYR A 215 -25.43 11.37 -34.63
C TYR A 215 -25.95 9.99 -35.00
N ARG A 216 -25.06 8.99 -35.04
CA ARG A 216 -25.40 7.57 -35.24
C ARG A 216 -25.66 6.98 -33.86
N LEU A 217 -26.93 6.79 -33.50
CA LEU A 217 -27.34 6.05 -32.31
C LEU A 217 -27.02 4.56 -32.48
N MET A 218 -26.48 3.95 -31.42
CA MET A 218 -26.20 2.52 -31.34
C MET A 218 -27.51 1.72 -31.36
N PRO A 219 -27.58 0.60 -32.09
CA PRO A 219 -28.77 -0.21 -32.09
C PRO A 219 -28.78 -1.20 -30.92
N GLY A 220 -29.68 -0.99 -29.95
CA GLY A 220 -30.24 -2.07 -29.15
C GLY A 220 -30.17 -1.82 -27.65
N GLN A 221 -31.01 -0.94 -27.12
CA GLN A 221 -31.38 -0.90 -25.71
C GLN A 221 -32.84 -0.46 -25.61
N THR A 222 -33.75 -1.42 -25.48
CA THR A 222 -35.13 -1.16 -25.07
C THR A 222 -35.09 -0.95 -23.56
N LEU A 223 -35.25 0.30 -23.12
CA LEU A 223 -35.61 0.57 -21.74
C LEU A 223 -37.09 0.21 -21.62
N ASP A 224 -37.40 -0.88 -20.93
CA ASP A 224 -38.73 -1.06 -20.39
C ASP A 224 -39.02 0.17 -19.52
N ALA A 225 -40.01 0.97 -19.90
CA ALA A 225 -40.58 1.96 -19.00
C ALA A 225 -41.06 1.18 -17.78
N GLU A 226 -40.38 1.32 -16.64
CA GLU A 226 -40.86 0.74 -15.38
C GLU A 226 -42.22 1.36 -15.07
N LEU A 227 -43.28 0.63 -15.45
CA LEU A 227 -44.66 1.04 -15.36
C LEU A 227 -44.99 1.46 -13.91
N LEU A 228 -45.31 2.74 -13.74
CA LEU A 228 -45.71 3.37 -12.47
C LEU A 228 -47.14 2.95 -12.11
N GLY A 229 -47.37 2.54 -10.85
CA GLY A 229 -48.72 2.34 -10.33
C GLY A 229 -49.26 3.63 -9.71
N SER A 230 -50.55 3.91 -9.87
CA SER A 230 -51.20 5.09 -9.29
C SER A 230 -52.47 4.76 -8.52
N PHE A 231 -52.79 5.60 -7.53
CA PHE A 231 -54.06 5.52 -6.82
C PHE A 231 -54.55 6.86 -6.28
N THR A 232 -55.86 6.91 -5.99
CA THR A 232 -56.52 7.96 -5.22
C THR A 232 -57.32 7.35 -4.08
N LEU A 233 -57.10 7.82 -2.86
CA LEU A 233 -57.78 7.38 -1.63
C LEU A 233 -58.68 8.50 -1.09
N GLU A 234 -59.95 8.20 -0.85
CA GLU A 234 -60.89 9.07 -0.13
C GLU A 234 -60.80 8.82 1.38
N LEU A 235 -60.34 9.82 2.13
CA LEU A 235 -60.05 9.67 3.57
C LEU A 235 -61.30 9.44 4.42
N HIS A 236 -62.47 9.93 3.98
CA HIS A 236 -63.72 9.81 4.72
C HIS A 236 -64.42 8.45 4.60
N THR A 237 -64.16 7.72 3.51
CA THR A 237 -64.86 6.46 3.14
C THR A 237 -63.91 5.26 3.11
N GLY A 238 -62.59 5.48 3.10
CA GLY A 238 -61.60 4.43 2.89
C GLY A 238 -61.63 3.85 1.48
N ARG A 239 -62.36 4.49 0.55
CA ARG A 239 -62.44 4.03 -0.84
C ARG A 239 -61.18 4.44 -1.59
N ILE A 240 -60.58 3.47 -2.27
CA ILE A 240 -59.40 3.68 -3.09
C ILE A 240 -59.71 3.27 -4.53
N SER A 241 -59.32 4.14 -5.45
CA SER A 241 -59.31 3.86 -6.87
C SER A 241 -57.85 3.72 -7.28
N ALA A 242 -57.45 2.52 -7.66
CA ALA A 242 -56.10 2.18 -8.10
C ALA A 242 -56.14 1.80 -9.59
N ASP A 243 -55.08 2.12 -10.32
CA ASP A 243 -54.94 1.64 -11.70
C ASP A 243 -54.53 0.16 -11.75
N ALA A 244 -54.58 -0.41 -12.95
CA ALA A 244 -54.22 -1.81 -13.17
C ALA A 244 -52.79 -2.13 -12.74
N ARG A 245 -51.87 -1.15 -12.86
CA ARG A 245 -50.46 -1.34 -12.53
C ARG A 245 -50.20 -1.35 -11.04
N MET A 246 -50.87 -0.48 -10.28
CA MET A 246 -50.83 -0.50 -8.82
C MET A 246 -51.31 -1.86 -8.30
N LEU A 247 -52.40 -2.38 -8.86
CA LEU A 247 -52.90 -3.72 -8.52
C LEU A 247 -51.90 -4.81 -8.88
N GLU A 248 -51.23 -4.71 -10.02
CA GLU A 248 -50.15 -5.64 -10.41
C GLU A 248 -48.92 -5.56 -9.47
N LEU A 249 -48.50 -4.37 -9.06
CA LEU A 249 -47.35 -4.19 -8.16
C LEU A 249 -47.56 -4.88 -6.81
N VAL A 250 -48.81 -4.92 -6.33
CA VAL A 250 -49.20 -5.62 -5.09
C VAL A 250 -49.77 -7.03 -5.33
N ASP A 251 -49.69 -7.53 -6.57
CA ASP A 251 -50.18 -8.84 -7.04
C ASP A 251 -51.67 -9.13 -6.73
N ILE A 252 -52.56 -8.14 -6.95
CA ILE A 252 -54.03 -8.27 -6.83
C ILE A 252 -54.66 -8.30 -8.23
N ALA A 253 -55.51 -9.29 -8.50
CA ALA A 253 -56.26 -9.32 -9.76
C ALA A 253 -57.37 -8.24 -9.76
N PRO A 254 -57.63 -7.53 -10.88
CA PRO A 254 -58.64 -6.47 -10.93
C PRO A 254 -60.06 -6.90 -10.51
N GLY A 255 -60.40 -8.18 -10.66
CA GLY A 255 -61.70 -8.73 -10.23
C GLY A 255 -61.81 -9.01 -8.73
N ASP A 256 -60.68 -9.12 -8.02
CA ASP A 256 -60.61 -9.42 -6.59
C ASP A 256 -60.45 -8.15 -5.74
N PHE A 257 -60.30 -6.98 -6.38
CA PHE A 257 -60.17 -5.70 -5.68
C PHE A 257 -61.53 -5.08 -5.39
N ASP A 258 -61.87 -4.96 -4.11
CA ASP A 258 -63.14 -4.41 -3.62
C ASP A 258 -63.17 -2.87 -3.55
N GLY A 259 -62.09 -2.21 -3.95
CA GLY A 259 -61.94 -0.76 -3.90
C GLY A 259 -61.75 -0.18 -2.50
N ARG A 260 -61.29 -1.01 -1.54
CA ARG A 260 -61.00 -0.59 -0.16
C ARG A 260 -59.50 -0.61 0.13
N VAL A 261 -59.05 0.34 0.95
CA VAL A 261 -57.62 0.51 1.27
C VAL A 261 -57.10 -0.64 2.14
N GLU A 262 -57.98 -1.22 2.96
CA GLU A 262 -57.67 -2.37 3.81
C GLU A 262 -57.22 -3.59 2.98
N THR A 263 -57.76 -3.76 1.78
CA THR A 263 -57.40 -4.83 0.85
C THR A 263 -55.96 -4.68 0.35
N LEU A 264 -55.49 -3.45 0.10
CA LEU A 264 -54.09 -3.19 -0.26
C LEU A 264 -53.17 -3.36 0.95
N LEU A 265 -53.59 -2.87 2.12
CA LEU A 265 -52.80 -2.97 3.35
C LEU A 265 -52.61 -4.43 3.80
N ALA A 266 -53.58 -5.32 3.53
CA ALA A 266 -53.45 -6.75 3.84
C ALA A 266 -52.28 -7.45 3.12
N HIS A 267 -51.82 -6.89 1.99
CA HIS A 267 -50.67 -7.41 1.24
C HIS A 267 -49.33 -6.83 1.74
N ALA A 268 -49.35 -5.76 2.53
CA ALA A 268 -48.15 -5.18 3.11
C ALA A 268 -47.62 -6.02 4.28
N VAL A 269 -46.30 -6.01 4.48
CA VAL A 269 -45.67 -6.66 5.63
C VAL A 269 -46.14 -5.98 6.94
N PRO A 270 -46.48 -6.74 8.00
CA PRO A 270 -47.02 -6.17 9.25
C PRO A 270 -46.17 -5.05 9.87
N ASP A 271 -44.85 -5.15 9.77
CA ASP A 271 -43.91 -4.15 10.30
C ASP A 271 -44.00 -2.79 9.58
N ASP A 272 -44.45 -2.78 8.32
CA ASP A 272 -44.54 -1.58 7.49
C ASP A 272 -45.94 -0.93 7.56
N LEU A 273 -46.92 -1.62 8.16
CA LEU A 273 -48.29 -1.11 8.35
C LEU A 273 -48.36 0.22 9.12
N PRO A 274 -47.62 0.44 10.24
CA PRO A 274 -47.68 1.72 10.95
C PRO A 274 -47.27 2.91 10.09
N ALA A 275 -46.28 2.73 9.21
CA ALA A 275 -45.81 3.77 8.30
C ALA A 275 -46.87 4.09 7.23
N LEU A 276 -47.47 3.06 6.62
CA LEU A 276 -48.56 3.21 5.65
C LEU A 276 -49.83 3.81 6.27
N MET A 277 -50.21 3.38 7.47
CA MET A 277 -51.36 3.91 8.22
C MET A 277 -51.17 5.38 8.59
N SER A 278 -49.93 5.82 8.77
CA SER A 278 -49.65 7.24 9.06
C SER A 278 -50.02 8.18 7.91
N LEU A 279 -50.29 7.69 6.70
CA LEU A 279 -50.85 8.48 5.59
C LEU A 279 -52.33 8.81 5.77
N VAL A 280 -53.03 8.07 6.63
CA VAL A 280 -54.49 8.13 6.82
C VAL A 280 -54.84 8.71 8.21
N GLU A 281 -53.88 8.84 9.13
CA GLU A 281 -54.09 9.38 10.50
C GLU A 281 -54.41 10.89 10.53
N PRO A 282 -55.56 11.32 11.11
CA PRO A 282 -55.87 12.73 11.31
C PRO A 282 -54.90 13.39 12.30
N GLY A 283 -54.17 14.42 11.86
CA GLY A 283 -53.29 15.24 12.72
C GLY A 283 -51.79 15.18 12.41
N LYS A 284 -51.34 14.24 11.57
CA LYS A 284 -49.96 14.20 11.02
C LYS A 284 -49.89 14.50 9.51
N VAL A 285 -51.03 14.77 8.90
CA VAL A 285 -51.17 15.10 7.49
C VAL A 285 -50.64 16.52 7.23
N THR A 286 -49.50 16.62 6.57
CA THR A 286 -49.00 17.87 6.02
C THR A 286 -49.31 17.92 4.52
N SER A 287 -49.54 19.11 3.97
CA SER A 287 -49.79 19.32 2.54
C SER A 287 -48.53 19.16 1.66
N ALA A 288 -47.37 18.89 2.28
CA ALA A 288 -46.12 18.56 1.61
C ALA A 288 -46.12 17.08 1.21
N GLY A 289 -45.63 16.78 0.00
CA GLY A 289 -45.51 15.40 -0.49
C GLY A 289 -44.72 14.51 0.47
N ARG A 290 -45.17 13.26 0.63
CA ARG A 290 -44.60 12.29 1.55
C ARG A 290 -44.10 11.07 0.79
N GLU A 291 -42.87 10.65 1.09
CA GLU A 291 -42.23 9.48 0.51
C GLU A 291 -42.06 8.40 1.58
N LEU A 292 -42.41 7.16 1.22
CA LEU A 292 -42.34 5.98 2.08
C LEU A 292 -41.86 4.77 1.28
N GLU A 293 -41.08 3.91 1.90
CA GLU A 293 -40.74 2.57 1.38
C GLU A 293 -41.47 1.52 2.21
N PHE A 294 -42.00 0.49 1.54
CA PHE A 294 -42.73 -0.60 2.19
C PHE A 294 -42.58 -1.90 1.40
N ARG A 295 -42.78 -3.02 2.08
CA ARG A 295 -42.71 -4.36 1.49
C ARG A 295 -44.10 -4.93 1.29
N VAL A 296 -44.30 -5.62 0.18
CA VAL A 296 -45.48 -6.46 -0.07
C VAL A 296 -45.08 -7.91 -0.25
N ARG A 297 -45.95 -8.82 0.17
CA ARG A 297 -45.74 -10.26 0.04
C ARG A 297 -46.36 -10.76 -1.25
N ARG A 298 -45.56 -11.35 -2.14
CA ARG A 298 -46.04 -12.01 -3.35
C ARG A 298 -46.71 -13.34 -3.02
N PRO A 299 -47.62 -13.85 -3.88
CA PRO A 299 -48.19 -15.20 -3.72
C PRO A 299 -47.14 -16.32 -3.65
N THR A 300 -45.95 -16.12 -4.20
CA THR A 300 -44.81 -17.06 -4.16
C THR A 300 -44.11 -17.12 -2.80
N GLY A 301 -44.41 -16.19 -1.89
CA GLY A 301 -43.77 -16.06 -0.58
C GLY A 301 -42.62 -15.04 -0.53
N ASP A 302 -42.14 -14.59 -1.68
CA ASP A 302 -41.08 -13.60 -1.79
C ASP A 302 -41.58 -12.19 -1.40
N LEU A 303 -40.66 -11.33 -0.96
CA LEU A 303 -40.95 -9.94 -0.64
C LEU A 303 -40.59 -9.05 -1.83
N ARG A 304 -41.51 -8.16 -2.23
CA ARG A 304 -41.24 -7.08 -3.19
C ARG A 304 -41.15 -5.76 -2.44
N TRP A 305 -40.08 -5.01 -2.67
CA TRP A 305 -39.93 -3.66 -2.13
C TRP A 305 -40.63 -2.66 -3.05
N LEU A 306 -41.47 -1.81 -2.48
CA LEU A 306 -42.18 -0.77 -3.18
C LEU A 306 -41.87 0.58 -2.55
N ARG A 307 -41.81 1.62 -3.38
CA ARG A 307 -41.64 3.01 -2.94
C ARG A 307 -42.86 3.82 -3.33
N LEU A 308 -43.48 4.45 -2.35
CA LEU A 308 -44.70 5.25 -2.45
C LEU A 308 -44.35 6.73 -2.28
N ARG A 309 -44.76 7.56 -3.23
CA ARG A 309 -44.88 9.01 -3.06
C ARG A 309 -46.34 9.41 -3.06
N SER A 310 -46.73 10.24 -2.12
CA SER A 310 -48.12 10.66 -1.97
C SER A 310 -48.26 12.12 -1.59
N ARG A 311 -49.43 12.69 -1.90
CA ARG A 311 -49.80 14.05 -1.53
C ARG A 311 -51.24 14.10 -1.08
N VAL A 312 -51.54 14.94 -0.09
CA VAL A 312 -52.90 15.11 0.41
C VAL A 312 -53.53 16.36 -0.17
N LEU A 313 -54.75 16.20 -0.69
CA LEU A 313 -55.61 17.27 -1.15
C LEU A 313 -56.62 17.61 -0.05
N ASN A 314 -56.78 18.91 0.19
CA ASN A 314 -57.68 19.44 1.22
C ASN A 314 -58.96 20.00 0.59
N ASP A 315 -60.07 19.89 1.33
CA ASP A 315 -61.35 20.53 1.01
C ASP A 315 -61.22 22.08 1.07
N PRO A 316 -62.22 22.84 0.58
CA PRO A 316 -62.22 24.30 0.65
C PRO A 316 -62.18 24.88 2.07
N ALA A 317 -62.47 24.07 3.10
CA ALA A 317 -62.38 24.44 4.51
C ALA A 317 -60.99 24.09 5.12
N GLY A 318 -60.05 23.59 4.31
CA GLY A 318 -58.68 23.27 4.71
C GLY A 318 -58.51 21.91 5.38
N ARG A 319 -59.53 21.03 5.34
CA ARG A 319 -59.47 19.68 5.93
C ARG A 319 -59.01 18.65 4.89
N PRO A 320 -58.18 17.67 5.26
CA PRO A 320 -57.73 16.64 4.32
C PRO A 320 -58.91 15.80 3.82
N GLU A 321 -59.10 15.76 2.50
CA GLU A 321 -60.22 15.09 1.84
C GLU A 321 -59.75 13.79 1.15
N ARG A 322 -58.62 13.86 0.42
CA ARG A 322 -58.15 12.77 -0.45
C ARG A 322 -56.62 12.67 -0.48
N VAL A 323 -56.09 11.47 -0.68
CA VAL A 323 -54.66 11.21 -0.88
C VAL A 323 -54.44 10.71 -2.31
N LEU A 324 -53.52 11.36 -3.03
CA LEU A 324 -53.01 10.90 -4.32
C LEU A 324 -51.68 10.17 -4.09
N GLY A 325 -51.47 9.03 -4.74
CA GLY A 325 -50.24 8.24 -4.58
C GLY A 325 -49.73 7.65 -5.89
N ILE A 326 -48.39 7.57 -5.99
CA ILE A 326 -47.64 6.90 -7.04
C ILE A 326 -46.71 5.87 -6.39
N VAL A 327 -46.67 4.66 -6.96
CA VAL A 327 -45.90 3.53 -6.45
C VAL A 327 -44.98 2.97 -7.54
N VAL A 328 -43.73 2.68 -7.18
CA VAL A 328 -42.75 2.00 -8.04
C VAL A 328 -42.17 0.77 -7.37
N ASP A 329 -41.71 -0.19 -8.18
CA ASP A 329 -40.84 -1.28 -7.71
C ASP A 329 -39.47 -0.69 -7.33
N ALA A 330 -38.98 -1.07 -6.15
CA ALA A 330 -37.69 -0.66 -5.60
C ALA A 330 -36.79 -1.87 -5.29
N SER A 331 -37.15 -3.06 -5.77
CA SER A 331 -36.43 -4.30 -5.48
C SER A 331 -35.01 -4.32 -6.08
N SER A 332 -34.77 -3.56 -7.15
CA SER A 332 -33.46 -3.41 -7.83
C SER A 332 -32.52 -2.38 -7.20
N LEU A 333 -32.92 -1.76 -6.07
CA LEU A 333 -32.15 -0.70 -5.40
C LEU A 333 -31.56 -1.16 -4.05
N ARG A 334 -31.65 -2.46 -3.73
CA ARG A 334 -31.05 -3.01 -2.51
C ARG A 334 -30.14 -4.20 -2.82
N PRO A 335 -28.95 -4.26 -2.17
CA PRO A 335 -27.97 -5.33 -2.40
C PRO A 335 -28.52 -6.69 -1.95
N ASP A 336 -28.19 -7.74 -2.71
CA ASP A 336 -28.57 -9.11 -2.40
C ASP A 336 -27.88 -9.61 -1.11
N THR A 337 -28.46 -10.59 -0.43
CA THR A 337 -27.94 -11.16 0.83
C THR A 337 -26.50 -11.69 0.65
N ASP A 338 -26.18 -12.15 -0.55
CA ASP A 338 -24.86 -12.65 -0.93
C ASP A 338 -23.80 -11.54 -1.06
N GLU A 339 -24.20 -10.34 -1.49
CA GLU A 339 -23.31 -9.17 -1.64
C GLU A 339 -22.91 -8.60 -0.28
N VAL A 340 -23.86 -8.47 0.65
CA VAL A 340 -23.59 -8.03 2.02
C VAL A 340 -22.62 -9.00 2.71
N SER A 341 -22.84 -10.30 2.50
CA SER A 341 -21.98 -11.35 3.03
C SER A 341 -20.57 -11.28 2.43
N LEU A 342 -20.42 -10.90 1.15
CA LEU A 342 -19.10 -10.72 0.52
C LEU A 342 -18.32 -9.56 1.15
N VAL A 343 -18.95 -8.39 1.29
CA VAL A 343 -18.30 -7.20 1.88
C VAL A 343 -17.87 -7.47 3.32
N GLN A 344 -18.71 -8.16 4.10
CA GLN A 344 -18.38 -8.54 5.47
C GLN A 344 -17.20 -9.52 5.52
N ARG A 345 -17.18 -10.55 4.65
CA ARG A 345 -16.05 -11.50 4.55
C ARG A 345 -14.76 -10.79 4.15
N LEU A 346 -14.81 -9.91 3.16
CA LEU A 346 -13.66 -9.11 2.73
C LEU A 346 -13.16 -8.22 3.86
N SER A 347 -14.05 -7.50 4.54
CA SER A 347 -13.69 -6.64 5.68
C SER A 347 -13.04 -7.44 6.80
N ALA A 348 -13.55 -8.64 7.11
CA ALA A 348 -12.97 -9.50 8.14
C ALA A 348 -11.58 -10.04 7.72
N SER A 349 -11.42 -10.47 6.47
CA SER A 349 -10.13 -10.91 5.94
C SER A 349 -9.11 -9.78 5.94
N LEU A 350 -9.48 -8.60 5.45
CA LEU A 350 -8.64 -7.40 5.45
C LEU A 350 -8.34 -6.89 6.86
N ALA A 351 -9.15 -7.16 7.88
CA ALA A 351 -8.84 -6.78 9.25
C ALA A 351 -7.68 -7.60 9.84
N ALA A 352 -7.49 -8.84 9.37
CA ALA A 352 -6.44 -9.74 9.85
C ALA A 352 -5.09 -9.55 9.13
N THR A 353 -5.03 -8.78 8.06
CA THR A 353 -3.81 -8.58 7.26
C THR A 353 -2.98 -7.38 7.73
N MET A 354 -1.66 -7.54 7.70
CA MET A 354 -0.70 -6.51 8.14
C MET A 354 0.17 -5.97 7.00
N THR A 355 0.56 -6.79 6.03
CA THR A 355 1.43 -6.37 4.92
C THR A 355 0.65 -6.06 3.64
N ALA A 356 1.22 -5.26 2.74
CA ALA A 356 0.56 -4.90 1.49
C ALA A 356 0.29 -6.14 0.62
N ARG A 357 1.19 -7.13 0.70
CA ARG A 357 1.08 -8.42 0.00
C ARG A 357 -0.08 -9.25 0.53
N ASP A 358 -0.27 -9.32 1.84
CA ASP A 358 -1.39 -10.06 2.45
C ASP A 358 -2.73 -9.43 2.09
N VAL A 359 -2.79 -8.09 2.10
CA VAL A 359 -3.96 -7.35 1.61
C VAL A 359 -4.23 -7.72 0.16
N ALA A 360 -3.23 -7.64 -0.71
CA ALA A 360 -3.38 -7.94 -2.13
C ALA A 360 -3.86 -9.39 -2.38
N HIS A 361 -3.34 -10.38 -1.66
CA HIS A 361 -3.81 -11.77 -1.74
C HIS A 361 -5.26 -11.93 -1.26
N ALA A 362 -5.66 -11.24 -0.18
CA ALA A 362 -7.05 -11.26 0.28
C ALA A 362 -8.01 -10.68 -0.78
N VAL A 363 -7.60 -9.63 -1.49
CA VAL A 363 -8.36 -9.06 -2.62
C VAL A 363 -8.51 -10.07 -3.75
N VAL A 364 -7.40 -10.72 -4.15
CA VAL A 364 -7.42 -11.76 -5.19
C VAL A 364 -8.41 -12.86 -4.83
N GLY A 365 -8.40 -13.37 -3.60
CA GLY A 365 -9.33 -14.41 -3.16
C GLY A 365 -10.80 -14.03 -3.27
N VAL A 366 -11.14 -12.75 -3.06
CA VAL A 366 -12.52 -12.24 -3.17
C VAL A 366 -12.93 -12.02 -4.63
N LEU A 367 -12.06 -11.39 -5.44
CA LEU A 367 -12.36 -11.08 -6.83
C LEU A 367 -12.36 -12.33 -7.74
N ARG A 368 -11.51 -13.32 -7.42
CA ARG A 368 -11.47 -14.64 -8.08
C ARG A 368 -12.56 -15.59 -7.57
N GLY A 369 -13.26 -15.22 -6.49
CA GLY A 369 -14.30 -16.04 -5.90
C GLY A 369 -15.53 -16.19 -6.81
N PRO A 370 -16.39 -17.20 -6.57
CA PRO A 370 -17.47 -17.59 -7.48
C PRO A 370 -18.55 -16.50 -7.70
N LEU A 371 -18.65 -15.51 -6.82
CA LEU A 371 -19.61 -14.41 -6.96
C LEU A 371 -19.20 -13.39 -8.03
N LEU A 372 -17.91 -13.06 -8.11
CA LEU A 372 -17.37 -12.07 -9.05
C LEU A 372 -16.69 -12.74 -10.24
N GLY A 373 -15.97 -13.84 -10.02
CA GLY A 373 -15.44 -14.71 -11.06
C GLY A 373 -14.44 -14.02 -12.01
N ALA A 374 -13.65 -13.06 -11.52
CA ALA A 374 -12.63 -12.42 -12.35
C ALA A 374 -11.61 -13.46 -12.82
N ASP A 375 -11.16 -13.37 -14.07
CA ASP A 375 -10.11 -14.25 -14.62
C ASP A 375 -8.72 -13.73 -14.30
N ARG A 376 -8.58 -12.41 -14.20
CA ARG A 376 -7.33 -11.72 -13.87
C ARG A 376 -7.55 -10.65 -12.84
N VAL A 377 -6.64 -10.56 -11.87
CA VAL A 377 -6.64 -9.53 -10.82
C VAL A 377 -5.25 -8.93 -10.70
N ALA A 378 -5.16 -7.61 -10.78
CA ALA A 378 -3.94 -6.88 -10.47
C ALA A 378 -4.21 -5.90 -9.33
N VAL A 379 -3.27 -5.79 -8.39
CA VAL A 379 -3.30 -4.75 -7.34
C VAL A 379 -1.97 -4.02 -7.38
N ALA A 380 -2.04 -2.69 -7.41
CA ALA A 380 -0.87 -1.83 -7.42
C ALA A 380 -1.04 -0.64 -6.47
N GLY A 381 0.02 -0.30 -5.74
CA GLY A 381 0.15 0.95 -5.01
C GLY A 381 0.49 2.13 -5.93
N LEU A 382 0.08 3.33 -5.59
CA LEU A 382 0.43 4.56 -6.31
C LEU A 382 1.55 5.29 -5.56
N GLU A 383 2.74 5.33 -6.16
CA GLU A 383 3.91 6.05 -5.66
C GLU A 383 4.20 7.25 -6.57
N ALA A 384 3.90 8.46 -6.06
CA ALA A 384 3.91 9.70 -6.83
C ALA A 384 2.99 9.65 -8.06
N ASP A 385 3.51 9.30 -9.25
CA ASP A 385 2.78 9.16 -10.52
C ASP A 385 3.06 7.81 -11.20
N ARG A 386 3.58 6.84 -10.43
CA ARG A 386 3.91 5.49 -10.87
C ARG A 386 3.08 4.50 -10.08
N LEU A 387 2.59 3.47 -10.75
CA LEU A 387 1.92 2.38 -10.07
C LEU A 387 2.94 1.26 -9.83
N VAL A 388 3.08 0.81 -8.59
CA VAL A 388 3.98 -0.27 -8.19
C VAL A 388 3.13 -1.50 -7.93
N VAL A 389 3.35 -2.55 -8.74
CA VAL A 389 2.55 -3.77 -8.69
C VAL A 389 2.85 -4.53 -7.41
N THR A 390 1.81 -4.79 -6.61
CA THR A 390 1.88 -5.60 -5.39
C THR A 390 1.57 -7.06 -5.69
N VAL A 391 0.59 -7.34 -6.55
CA VAL A 391 0.21 -8.69 -6.96
C VAL A 391 -0.35 -8.72 -8.38
N LEU A 392 -0.13 -9.84 -9.06
CA LEU A 392 -0.76 -10.24 -10.31
C LEU A 392 -1.25 -11.67 -10.15
N ASP A 393 -2.52 -11.90 -10.43
CA ASP A 393 -3.12 -13.23 -10.51
C ASP A 393 -3.83 -13.38 -11.87
N PRO A 394 -3.48 -14.37 -12.70
CA PRO A 394 -2.45 -15.39 -12.49
C PRO A 394 -1.02 -14.84 -12.48
N PRO A 395 -0.04 -15.50 -11.82
CA PRO A 395 1.33 -14.98 -11.71
C PRO A 395 2.17 -15.13 -12.98
N GLU A 396 1.78 -15.97 -13.93
CA GLU A 396 2.55 -16.23 -15.14
C GLU A 396 2.49 -15.05 -16.15
N PRO A 397 3.63 -14.50 -16.61
CA PRO A 397 3.64 -13.35 -17.52
C PRO A 397 2.88 -13.56 -18.84
N ARG A 398 2.81 -14.79 -19.33
CA ARG A 398 2.11 -15.14 -20.58
C ARG A 398 0.61 -14.85 -20.51
N ASP A 399 0.04 -14.88 -19.32
CA ASP A 399 -1.40 -14.73 -19.09
C ASP A 399 -1.82 -13.25 -19.05
N TRP A 400 -0.86 -12.33 -19.13
CA TRP A 400 -1.06 -10.88 -19.20
C TRP A 400 -0.75 -10.32 -20.60
N PRO A 401 -1.23 -9.11 -20.94
CA PRO A 401 -0.94 -8.44 -22.22
C PRO A 401 0.54 -8.46 -22.59
N GLU A 402 0.87 -8.58 -23.87
CA GLU A 402 2.27 -8.66 -24.33
C GLU A 402 3.10 -7.43 -23.92
N ILE A 403 2.47 -6.25 -23.92
CA ILE A 403 3.05 -4.98 -23.46
C ILE A 403 3.51 -5.06 -21.99
N TRP A 404 2.88 -5.93 -21.20
CA TRP A 404 3.22 -6.14 -19.80
C TRP A 404 4.34 -7.18 -19.64
N ARG A 405 4.76 -7.94 -20.66
CA ARG A 405 5.71 -9.07 -20.45
C ARG A 405 7.19 -8.70 -20.42
N SER A 406 7.61 -7.58 -20.99
CA SER A 406 9.03 -7.28 -21.28
C SER A 406 9.75 -6.41 -20.25
N GLU A 407 9.05 -5.72 -19.34
CA GLU A 407 9.66 -4.72 -18.41
C GLU A 407 9.39 -5.01 -16.92
N TRP A 408 8.91 -6.21 -16.58
CA TRP A 408 7.86 -6.36 -15.56
C TRP A 408 8.23 -7.32 -14.42
N ARG A 409 9.34 -7.06 -13.73
CA ARG A 409 9.75 -7.89 -12.58
C ARG A 409 9.92 -7.16 -11.25
N SER A 410 9.69 -5.85 -11.19
CA SER A 410 9.79 -5.11 -9.91
C SER A 410 8.93 -3.85 -9.84
N GLU A 411 8.46 -3.32 -10.97
CA GLU A 411 7.63 -2.12 -11.09
C GLU A 411 6.59 -2.39 -12.20
N TRP A 412 5.40 -1.77 -12.21
CA TRP A 412 4.66 -1.66 -13.49
C TRP A 412 5.65 -0.96 -14.45
N PRO A 413 5.66 -1.25 -15.77
CA PRO A 413 6.58 -0.63 -16.71
C PRO A 413 6.63 0.87 -16.45
N ASP A 414 7.72 1.51 -16.85
CA ASP A 414 7.91 2.97 -16.81
C ASP A 414 6.97 3.69 -17.81
N THR A 415 5.71 3.25 -17.82
CA THR A 415 4.47 3.73 -18.41
C THR A 415 3.79 4.56 -17.31
N PRO A 416 4.23 5.81 -17.13
CA PRO A 416 3.61 6.74 -16.19
C PRO A 416 2.11 6.80 -16.44
N LEU A 417 1.32 7.11 -15.41
CA LEU A 417 -0.14 7.08 -15.45
C LEU A 417 -0.73 7.76 -16.71
N ARG A 418 -0.05 8.77 -17.24
CA ARG A 418 -0.35 9.45 -18.53
C ARG A 418 -0.50 8.53 -19.76
N ALA A 419 0.14 7.36 -19.76
CA ALA A 419 0.08 6.40 -20.86
C ALA A 419 -1.05 5.35 -20.66
N LEU A 420 -1.80 5.44 -19.57
CA LEU A 420 -3.06 4.73 -19.32
C LEU A 420 -4.20 5.73 -19.06
N PRO A 421 -4.64 6.53 -20.05
CA PRO A 421 -5.64 7.58 -19.87
C PRO A 421 -6.94 7.10 -19.21
N THR A 422 -7.45 5.93 -19.57
CA THR A 422 -8.68 5.37 -18.99
C THR A 422 -8.53 5.09 -17.49
N LEU A 423 -7.41 4.48 -17.08
CA LEU A 423 -7.10 4.27 -15.67
C LEU A 423 -6.85 5.58 -14.95
N ALA A 424 -6.11 6.51 -15.56
CA ALA A 424 -5.84 7.82 -15.00
C ALA A 424 -7.13 8.62 -14.74
N ALA A 425 -8.13 8.51 -15.63
CA ALA A 425 -9.44 9.12 -15.46
C ALA A 425 -10.19 8.53 -14.25
N ALA A 426 -10.25 7.20 -14.16
CA ALA A 426 -10.90 6.50 -13.03
C ALA A 426 -10.27 6.87 -11.67
N LEU A 427 -8.94 6.96 -11.61
CA LEU A 427 -8.21 7.37 -10.40
C LEU A 427 -8.45 8.85 -10.06
N ARG A 428 -8.50 9.74 -11.05
CA ARG A 428 -8.74 11.18 -10.84
C ARG A 428 -10.17 11.46 -10.36
N GLU A 429 -11.14 10.74 -10.91
CA GLU A 429 -12.56 10.88 -10.54
C GLU A 429 -12.90 10.12 -9.25
N VAL A 430 -11.99 9.27 -8.75
CA VAL A 430 -12.20 8.38 -7.61
C VAL A 430 -13.47 7.54 -7.80
N ARG A 431 -13.69 7.09 -9.04
CA ARG A 431 -14.86 6.33 -9.45
C ARG A 431 -14.46 5.04 -10.13
N VAL A 432 -15.16 3.95 -9.78
CA VAL A 432 -14.97 2.66 -10.46
C VAL A 432 -15.30 2.82 -11.94
N GLY A 433 -14.30 2.56 -12.79
CA GLY A 433 -14.45 2.50 -14.24
C GLY A 433 -14.86 1.09 -14.65
N LEU A 434 -16.00 0.95 -15.32
CA LEU A 434 -16.48 -0.34 -15.82
C LEU A 434 -16.45 -0.30 -17.34
N VAL A 435 -15.64 -1.15 -17.92
CA VAL A 435 -15.37 -1.23 -19.36
C VAL A 435 -16.03 -2.51 -19.88
N PRO A 436 -17.14 -2.41 -20.63
CA PRO A 436 -17.82 -3.59 -21.18
C PRO A 436 -17.01 -4.22 -22.32
N ALA A 437 -17.37 -5.45 -22.69
CA ALA A 437 -16.77 -6.15 -23.82
C ALA A 437 -16.80 -5.30 -25.12
N GLY A 438 -15.67 -5.22 -25.81
CA GLY A 438 -15.55 -4.51 -27.09
C GLY A 438 -15.52 -2.98 -27.02
N ALA A 439 -15.44 -2.39 -25.81
CA ALA A 439 -15.19 -0.96 -25.66
C ALA A 439 -13.77 -0.59 -26.16
N ASP A 440 -13.65 0.60 -26.75
CA ASP A 440 -12.38 1.11 -27.26
C ASP A 440 -11.52 1.64 -26.10
N VAL A 441 -10.60 0.80 -25.63
CA VAL A 441 -9.63 1.10 -24.57
C VAL A 441 -8.20 0.84 -25.05
N GLU A 442 -7.23 1.40 -24.35
CA GLU A 442 -5.83 1.30 -24.74
C GLU A 442 -5.36 -0.17 -24.77
N PRO A 443 -4.44 -0.55 -25.68
CA PRO A 443 -3.99 -1.95 -25.83
C PRO A 443 -3.47 -2.60 -24.54
N ALA A 444 -2.91 -1.78 -23.65
CA ALA A 444 -2.41 -2.22 -22.34
C ALA A 444 -3.52 -2.69 -21.39
N LEU A 445 -4.76 -2.21 -21.54
CA LEU A 445 -5.92 -2.60 -20.73
C LEU A 445 -6.82 -3.60 -21.48
N ALA A 446 -6.92 -3.50 -22.81
CA ALA A 446 -7.76 -4.37 -23.63
C ALA A 446 -7.46 -5.87 -23.44
N GLY A 447 -6.18 -6.24 -23.27
CA GLY A 447 -5.77 -7.62 -23.05
C GLY A 447 -5.92 -8.14 -21.61
N VAL A 448 -6.33 -7.31 -20.65
CA VAL A 448 -6.52 -7.71 -19.25
C VAL A 448 -7.85 -8.44 -19.07
N GLY A 449 -8.90 -7.98 -19.76
CA GLY A 449 -10.23 -8.57 -19.70
C GLY A 449 -11.01 -8.32 -20.99
N PRO A 450 -10.85 -9.18 -22.02
CA PRO A 450 -11.51 -8.98 -23.31
C PRO A 450 -13.05 -9.09 -23.24
N GLY A 451 -13.57 -9.80 -22.24
CA GLY A 451 -14.99 -9.92 -21.94
C GLY A 451 -15.54 -8.84 -21.00
N GLY A 452 -14.66 -8.07 -20.37
CA GLY A 452 -15.01 -6.95 -19.49
C GLY A 452 -13.88 -6.63 -18.52
N LEU A 453 -13.80 -5.38 -18.09
CA LEU A 453 -12.74 -4.89 -17.21
C LEU A 453 -13.29 -3.89 -16.19
N ALA A 454 -12.98 -4.12 -14.92
CA ALA A 454 -13.24 -3.18 -13.84
C ALA A 454 -11.93 -2.53 -13.39
N LEU A 455 -11.96 -1.19 -13.32
CA LEU A 455 -10.88 -0.32 -12.86
C LEU A 455 -11.30 0.26 -11.50
N LEU A 456 -10.72 -0.26 -10.43
CA LEU A 456 -11.08 0.10 -9.06
C LEU A 456 -10.02 1.08 -8.50
N PRO A 457 -10.34 2.39 -8.37
CA PRO A 457 -9.48 3.30 -7.61
C PRO A 457 -9.52 2.91 -6.14
N LEU A 458 -8.37 2.90 -5.45
CA LEU A 458 -8.27 2.50 -4.05
C LEU A 458 -8.14 3.74 -3.15
N PRO A 459 -9.26 4.35 -2.70
CA PRO A 459 -9.21 5.56 -1.88
C PRO A 459 -8.86 5.26 -0.43
N ALA A 460 -8.09 6.16 0.19
CA ALA A 460 -7.86 6.21 1.62
C ALA A 460 -7.58 7.66 2.05
N GLU A 461 -8.20 8.13 3.14
CA GLU A 461 -7.97 9.47 3.73
C GLU A 461 -8.08 10.64 2.71
N GLY A 462 -9.04 10.56 1.77
CA GLY A 462 -9.29 11.62 0.80
C GLY A 462 -8.33 11.66 -0.40
N ARG A 463 -7.46 10.65 -0.55
CA ARG A 463 -6.59 10.46 -1.72
C ARG A 463 -6.71 9.04 -2.28
N VAL A 464 -6.31 8.85 -3.53
CA VAL A 464 -6.16 7.50 -4.12
C VAL A 464 -4.75 7.03 -3.88
N ILE A 465 -4.60 5.87 -3.24
CA ILE A 465 -3.30 5.29 -2.86
C ILE A 465 -2.87 4.14 -3.77
N GLY A 466 -3.69 3.79 -4.76
CA GLY A 466 -3.45 2.64 -5.64
C GLY A 466 -4.62 2.36 -6.57
N ALA A 467 -4.47 1.30 -7.35
CA ALA A 467 -5.47 0.80 -8.28
C ALA A 467 -5.59 -0.73 -8.16
N CYS A 468 -6.80 -1.24 -8.32
CA CYS A 468 -7.05 -2.65 -8.54
C CYS A 468 -7.74 -2.84 -9.89
N LEU A 469 -7.32 -3.84 -10.65
CA LEU A 469 -7.90 -4.23 -11.92
C LEU A 469 -8.50 -5.61 -11.78
N ALA A 470 -9.72 -5.80 -12.27
CA ALA A 470 -10.35 -7.10 -12.39
C ALA A 470 -10.81 -7.30 -13.84
N GLY A 471 -10.31 -8.32 -14.52
CA GLY A 471 -10.62 -8.63 -15.92
C GLY A 471 -11.33 -9.97 -16.06
N TRP A 472 -12.25 -10.04 -17.03
CA TRP A 472 -12.98 -11.25 -17.40
C TRP A 472 -12.72 -11.61 -18.87
N ASP A 473 -12.62 -12.90 -19.17
CA ASP A 473 -12.48 -13.42 -20.52
C ASP A 473 -13.83 -13.55 -21.23
N GLU A 474 -14.89 -13.90 -20.50
CA GLU A 474 -16.25 -14.00 -21.03
C GLU A 474 -17.00 -12.65 -20.99
N PRO A 475 -17.86 -12.34 -21.98
CA PRO A 475 -18.65 -11.12 -22.00
C PRO A 475 -19.48 -10.93 -20.72
N ARG A 476 -19.25 -9.83 -20.02
CA ARG A 476 -19.94 -9.47 -18.78
C ARG A 476 -20.65 -8.13 -18.90
N GLU A 477 -21.92 -8.10 -18.48
CA GLU A 477 -22.67 -6.86 -18.31
C GLU A 477 -22.61 -6.42 -16.86
N PHE A 478 -22.30 -5.14 -16.63
CA PHE A 478 -22.16 -4.60 -15.28
C PHE A 478 -23.43 -3.88 -14.82
N GLY A 479 -24.04 -4.37 -13.76
CA GLY A 479 -25.21 -3.77 -13.11
C GLY A 479 -24.88 -2.60 -12.16
N ALA A 480 -25.92 -1.91 -11.68
CA ALA A 480 -25.78 -0.86 -10.68
C ALA A 480 -25.34 -1.42 -9.30
N ASP A 481 -25.80 -2.62 -8.95
CA ASP A 481 -25.47 -3.31 -7.70
C ASP A 481 -24.01 -3.76 -7.70
N GLU A 482 -23.57 -4.38 -8.78
CA GLU A 482 -22.17 -4.79 -8.94
C GLU A 482 -21.20 -3.59 -8.90
N ARG A 483 -21.57 -2.45 -9.49
CA ARG A 483 -20.80 -1.21 -9.36
C ARG A 483 -20.70 -0.77 -7.90
N SER A 484 -21.79 -0.85 -7.15
CA SER A 484 -21.83 -0.47 -5.73
C SER A 484 -20.95 -1.40 -4.89
N LEU A 485 -21.01 -2.71 -5.16
CA LEU A 485 -20.18 -3.73 -4.53
C LEU A 485 -18.69 -3.53 -4.80
N LEU A 486 -18.30 -3.29 -6.06
CA LEU A 486 -16.92 -3.02 -6.45
C LEU A 486 -16.42 -1.70 -5.85
N THR A 487 -17.28 -0.68 -5.73
CA THR A 487 -16.94 0.59 -5.08
C THR A 487 -16.70 0.41 -3.59
N ALA A 488 -17.57 -0.33 -2.88
CA ALA A 488 -17.39 -0.65 -1.48
C ALA A 488 -16.11 -1.48 -1.23
N THR A 489 -15.86 -2.47 -2.10
CA THR A 489 -14.65 -3.28 -2.12
C THR A 489 -13.41 -2.40 -2.27
N ALA A 490 -13.40 -1.49 -3.25
CA ALA A 490 -12.29 -0.60 -3.51
C ALA A 490 -11.95 0.30 -2.30
N GLY A 491 -12.97 0.80 -1.59
CA GLY A 491 -12.80 1.59 -0.37
C GLY A 491 -12.20 0.79 0.79
N LEU A 492 -12.67 -0.44 1.02
CA LEU A 492 -12.11 -1.32 2.05
C LEU A 492 -10.65 -1.69 1.76
N VAL A 493 -10.37 -2.03 0.50
CA VAL A 493 -9.03 -2.39 0.03
C VAL A 493 -8.08 -1.20 0.14
N GLY A 494 -8.49 0.00 -0.27
CA GLY A 494 -7.70 1.22 -0.11
C GLY A 494 -7.36 1.51 1.34
N GLN A 495 -8.32 1.37 2.26
CA GLN A 495 -8.05 1.59 3.68
C GLN A 495 -7.09 0.55 4.28
N ALA A 496 -7.19 -0.71 3.83
CA ALA A 496 -6.32 -1.79 4.25
C ALA A 496 -4.89 -1.63 3.70
N LEU A 497 -4.73 -1.31 2.41
CA LEU A 497 -3.44 -1.03 1.78
C LEU A 497 -2.75 0.17 2.42
N ARG A 498 -3.49 1.24 2.77
CA ARG A 498 -2.90 2.38 3.49
C ARG A 498 -2.31 1.96 4.83
N ARG A 499 -3.08 1.18 5.61
CA ARG A 499 -2.61 0.65 6.91
C ARG A 499 -1.38 -0.23 6.71
N ALA A 500 -1.40 -1.07 5.69
CA ALA A 500 -0.30 -1.96 5.37
C ALA A 500 0.97 -1.22 4.91
N HIS A 501 0.87 -0.23 4.03
CA HIS A 501 2.01 0.60 3.64
C HIS A 501 2.59 1.39 4.81
N ALA A 502 1.74 1.90 5.71
CA ALA A 502 2.22 2.56 6.92
C ALA A 502 3.02 1.59 7.81
N PHE A 503 2.53 0.36 7.96
CA PHE A 503 3.23 -0.70 8.66
C PHE A 503 4.56 -1.04 7.96
N ASP A 504 4.55 -1.32 6.64
CA ASP A 504 5.75 -1.67 5.87
C ASP A 504 6.82 -0.56 5.95
N ALA A 505 6.44 0.72 5.83
CA ALA A 505 7.36 1.85 5.93
C ALA A 505 7.94 2.02 7.34
N GLN A 506 7.12 1.86 8.38
CA GLN A 506 7.60 1.89 9.77
C GLN A 506 8.56 0.74 10.05
N HIS A 507 8.29 -0.46 9.51
CA HIS A 507 9.13 -1.64 9.66
C HIS A 507 10.48 -1.46 8.94
N GLU A 508 10.48 -0.88 7.74
CA GLU A 508 11.71 -0.59 6.98
C GLU A 508 12.60 0.44 7.71
N LEU A 509 12.00 1.49 8.28
CA LEU A 509 12.70 2.47 9.11
C LEU A 509 13.33 1.83 10.34
N ALA A 510 12.56 1.02 11.08
CA ALA A 510 13.03 0.29 12.25
C ALA A 510 14.24 -0.60 11.90
N THR A 511 14.12 -1.40 10.84
CA THR A 511 15.19 -2.28 10.34
C THR A 511 16.44 -1.49 9.91
N THR A 512 16.25 -0.34 9.27
CA THR A 512 17.35 0.51 8.81
C THR A 512 18.10 1.15 9.97
N LEU A 513 17.37 1.69 10.96
CA LEU A 513 17.96 2.25 12.18
C LEU A 513 18.76 1.17 12.92
N GLN A 514 18.17 0.00 13.13
CA GLN A 514 18.82 -1.12 13.82
C GLN A 514 20.12 -1.56 13.13
N ARG A 515 20.10 -1.75 11.79
CA ARG A 515 21.31 -2.08 11.02
C ARG A 515 22.37 -0.99 11.07
N SER A 516 21.98 0.27 11.28
CA SER A 516 22.93 1.38 11.43
C SER A 516 23.60 1.42 12.80
N LEU A 517 22.93 0.89 13.84
CA LEU A 517 23.37 0.89 15.22
C LEU A 517 24.26 -0.31 15.58
N LEU A 518 24.30 -1.36 14.76
CA LEU A 518 25.17 -2.53 14.93
C LEU A 518 26.43 -2.48 14.05
N PRO A 519 27.49 -3.24 14.39
CA PRO A 519 28.68 -3.33 13.53
C PRO A 519 28.32 -3.90 12.15
N ARG A 520 28.67 -3.19 11.07
CA ARG A 520 28.46 -3.70 9.70
C ARG A 520 29.36 -4.88 9.34
N ARG A 521 30.57 -4.90 9.91
CA ARG A 521 31.59 -5.93 9.75
C ARG A 521 32.35 -6.07 11.06
N LEU A 522 32.68 -7.31 11.42
CA LEU A 522 33.59 -7.60 12.52
C LEU A 522 35.05 -7.44 12.04
N PRO A 523 35.97 -7.05 12.94
CA PRO A 523 37.39 -6.95 12.62
C PRO A 523 38.01 -8.34 12.36
N GLU A 524 39.06 -8.37 11.54
CA GLU A 524 39.94 -9.54 11.45
C GLU A 524 40.83 -9.61 12.70
N LEU A 525 40.91 -10.79 13.33
CA LEU A 525 41.65 -11.00 14.58
C LEU A 525 42.84 -11.92 14.32
N ALA A 526 43.98 -11.63 14.94
CA ALA A 526 45.24 -12.32 14.65
C ALA A 526 45.35 -13.73 15.26
N GLY A 527 44.54 -14.05 16.28
CA GLY A 527 44.58 -15.33 16.98
C GLY A 527 43.22 -16.03 17.09
N GLY A 528 42.28 -15.75 16.18
CA GLY A 528 40.93 -16.34 16.23
C GLY A 528 39.94 -15.76 15.24
N VAL A 529 38.70 -16.25 15.31
CA VAL A 529 37.60 -15.84 14.41
C VAL A 529 36.37 -15.47 15.24
N ALA A 530 35.88 -14.24 15.03
CA ALA A 530 34.63 -13.77 15.61
C ALA A 530 33.49 -13.84 14.58
N VAL A 531 32.33 -14.34 14.99
CA VAL A 531 31.12 -14.42 14.18
C VAL A 531 29.94 -13.89 15.00
N ALA A 532 29.19 -12.97 14.42
CA ALA A 532 27.94 -12.50 15.01
C ALA A 532 26.74 -12.83 14.14
N ARG A 533 25.60 -13.03 14.80
CA ARG A 533 24.30 -13.13 14.17
C ARG A 533 23.29 -12.34 14.98
N TYR A 534 22.39 -11.71 14.25
CA TYR A 534 21.31 -10.92 14.81
C TYR A 534 20.02 -11.29 14.10
N LEU A 535 18.98 -11.62 14.84
CA LEU A 535 17.65 -11.92 14.32
C LEU A 535 16.63 -11.03 15.04
N PRO A 536 15.95 -10.10 14.34
CA PRO A 536 14.97 -9.25 14.98
C PRO A 536 13.70 -10.00 15.38
N ALA A 537 12.98 -9.49 16.38
CA ALA A 537 11.68 -10.02 16.79
C ALA A 537 10.68 -10.01 15.61
N MET A 538 9.84 -11.05 15.52
CA MET A 538 8.87 -11.21 14.40
C MET A 538 7.49 -10.61 14.70
N VAL A 539 7.31 -10.02 15.89
CA VAL A 539 6.03 -9.48 16.37
C VAL A 539 6.18 -7.98 16.61
N GLY A 540 5.48 -7.16 15.82
CA GLY A 540 5.44 -5.70 16.02
C GLY A 540 6.41 -4.89 15.15
N LEU A 541 6.30 -3.56 15.26
CA LEU A 541 7.12 -2.54 14.57
C LEU A 541 8.32 -2.09 15.43
N GLU A 542 8.81 -3.01 16.25
CA GLU A 542 9.62 -2.70 17.41
C GLU A 542 11.11 -2.82 17.06
N VAL A 543 11.92 -1.89 17.58
CA VAL A 543 13.36 -1.83 17.31
C VAL A 543 14.06 -2.51 18.46
N GLY A 544 14.89 -3.50 18.16
CA GLY A 544 15.53 -4.29 19.21
C GLY A 544 16.46 -3.53 20.12
N GLY A 545 16.42 -3.93 21.40
CA GLY A 545 17.31 -3.48 22.47
C GLY A 545 18.67 -4.19 22.45
N ASP A 546 18.73 -5.38 21.87
CA ASP A 546 19.93 -6.21 21.76
C ASP A 546 21.08 -5.55 20.97
N TRP A 547 22.31 -5.69 21.48
CA TRP A 547 23.51 -5.31 20.74
C TRP A 547 24.70 -6.20 21.01
N TYR A 548 25.66 -6.13 20.09
CA TYR A 548 26.98 -6.71 20.28
C TYR A 548 28.05 -5.80 19.69
N ASP A 549 29.28 -5.98 20.15
CA ASP A 549 30.44 -5.37 19.53
C ASP A 549 31.70 -6.21 19.68
N VAL A 550 32.64 -6.04 18.73
CA VAL A 550 33.99 -6.58 18.80
C VAL A 550 34.96 -5.43 18.59
N ILE A 551 35.77 -5.15 19.61
CA ILE A 551 36.60 -3.96 19.71
C ILE A 551 38.06 -4.41 19.81
N PRO A 552 38.87 -4.23 18.76
CA PRO A 552 40.31 -4.40 18.85
C PRO A 552 40.88 -3.36 19.81
N LEU A 553 41.51 -3.81 20.90
CA LEU A 553 42.14 -2.93 21.90
C LEU A 553 43.63 -2.72 21.58
N SER A 554 44.30 -3.80 21.15
CA SER A 554 45.69 -3.79 20.69
C SER A 554 45.92 -4.93 19.68
N GLU A 555 47.16 -5.15 19.23
CA GLU A 555 47.50 -6.24 18.30
C GLU A 555 47.17 -7.64 18.84
N SER A 556 47.23 -7.82 20.16
CA SER A 556 46.97 -9.10 20.83
C SER A 556 45.75 -9.06 21.76
N ARG A 557 45.02 -7.95 21.87
CA ARG A 557 43.87 -7.86 22.77
C ARG A 557 42.60 -7.42 22.06
N VAL A 558 41.51 -8.10 22.37
CA VAL A 558 40.18 -7.82 21.83
C VAL A 558 39.15 -7.80 22.95
N ALA A 559 38.24 -6.84 22.91
CA ALA A 559 37.03 -6.86 23.73
C ALA A 559 35.83 -7.35 22.93
N LEU A 560 35.06 -8.25 23.52
CA LEU A 560 33.77 -8.70 23.05
C LEU A 560 32.70 -8.16 23.99
N VAL A 561 31.63 -7.63 23.41
CA VAL A 561 30.54 -7.04 24.16
C VAL A 561 29.24 -7.60 23.63
N ILE A 562 28.34 -7.98 24.52
CA ILE A 562 26.94 -8.24 24.20
C ILE A 562 26.07 -7.61 25.28
N GLY A 563 24.87 -7.19 24.94
CA GLY A 563 23.93 -6.71 25.92
C GLY A 563 22.54 -6.58 25.35
N ASP A 564 21.60 -6.28 26.24
CA ASP A 564 20.20 -6.05 25.93
C ASP A 564 19.66 -4.88 26.76
N VAL A 565 18.94 -3.96 26.13
CA VAL A 565 18.27 -2.83 26.77
C VAL A 565 16.83 -3.22 27.01
N GLN A 566 16.32 -2.97 28.21
CA GLN A 566 14.94 -3.29 28.56
C GLN A 566 13.93 -2.75 27.52
N GLY A 567 13.23 -3.68 26.89
CA GLY A 567 12.16 -3.41 25.92
C GLY A 567 12.66 -3.12 24.50
N HIS A 568 11.75 -3.22 23.54
CA HIS A 568 12.05 -3.15 22.11
C HIS A 568 11.40 -1.91 21.48
N SER A 569 12.00 -0.73 21.72
CA SER A 569 11.47 0.56 21.22
C SER A 569 12.54 1.43 20.59
N ALA A 570 12.13 2.45 19.83
CA ALA A 570 13.07 3.45 19.31
C ALA A 570 13.88 4.15 20.43
N GLY A 571 13.30 4.27 21.64
CA GLY A 571 14.01 4.75 22.83
C GLY A 571 15.08 3.77 23.30
N ALA A 572 14.74 2.48 23.40
CA ALA A 572 15.69 1.42 23.74
C ALA A 572 16.86 1.34 22.74
N ALA A 573 16.57 1.43 21.44
CA ALA A 573 17.58 1.46 20.39
C ALA A 573 18.53 2.68 20.50
N THR A 574 18.00 3.83 20.93
CA THR A 574 18.82 5.04 21.16
C THR A 574 19.79 4.82 22.32
N ILE A 575 19.29 4.29 23.45
CA ILE A 575 20.09 3.96 24.62
C ILE A 575 21.15 2.90 24.28
N MET A 576 20.77 1.85 23.54
CA MET A 576 21.67 0.82 23.04
C MET A 576 22.85 1.43 22.26
N GLY A 577 22.57 2.31 21.29
CA GLY A 577 23.60 2.96 20.50
C GLY A 577 24.55 3.82 21.33
N GLN A 578 24.02 4.49 22.36
CA GLN A 578 24.79 5.32 23.29
C GLN A 578 25.68 4.48 24.21
N ILE A 579 25.15 3.42 24.83
CA ILE A 579 25.91 2.49 25.69
C ILE A 579 27.01 1.81 24.88
N ARG A 580 26.69 1.26 23.70
CA ARG A 580 27.66 0.62 22.81
C ARG A 580 28.82 1.56 22.47
N THR A 581 28.50 2.81 22.12
CA THR A 581 29.51 3.83 21.79
C THR A 581 30.37 4.18 22.99
N ALA A 582 29.76 4.31 24.17
CA ALA A 582 30.48 4.63 25.41
C ALA A 582 31.44 3.52 25.82
N ILE A 583 30.97 2.26 25.85
CA ILE A 583 31.81 1.08 26.16
C ILE A 583 32.99 1.03 25.19
N ARG A 584 32.73 1.19 23.89
CA ARG A 584 33.77 1.23 22.86
C ARG A 584 34.80 2.34 23.13
N ALA A 585 34.35 3.55 23.47
CA ALA A 585 35.25 4.66 23.75
C ALA A 585 36.14 4.39 24.98
N TYR A 586 35.56 3.96 26.10
CA TYR A 586 36.31 3.68 27.32
C TYR A 586 37.29 2.51 27.16
N ALA A 587 36.90 1.47 26.43
CA ALA A 587 37.75 0.32 26.14
C ALA A 587 38.94 0.72 25.25
N VAL A 588 38.71 1.49 24.18
CA VAL A 588 39.79 1.98 23.30
C VAL A 588 40.74 2.95 24.01
N GLU A 589 40.26 3.68 25.01
CA GLU A 589 41.10 4.51 25.88
C GLU A 589 42.02 3.69 26.81
N GLY A 590 41.77 2.38 26.95
CA GLY A 590 42.61 1.45 27.71
C GLY A 590 42.22 1.31 29.18
N HIS A 591 40.98 1.62 29.54
CA HIS A 591 40.46 1.35 30.88
C HIS A 591 40.33 -0.16 31.13
N PRO A 592 40.52 -0.63 32.38
CA PRO A 592 40.31 -2.04 32.71
C PRO A 592 38.82 -2.43 32.59
N PRO A 593 38.52 -3.73 32.42
CA PRO A 593 37.17 -4.23 32.12
C PRO A 593 36.07 -3.77 33.09
N ASP A 594 36.33 -3.79 34.40
CA ASP A 594 35.41 -3.36 35.45
C ASP A 594 35.09 -1.86 35.31
N VAL A 595 36.12 -1.03 35.12
CA VAL A 595 35.99 0.42 34.98
C VAL A 595 35.22 0.79 33.72
N VAL A 596 35.42 0.08 32.61
CA VAL A 596 34.64 0.28 31.37
C VAL A 596 33.15 0.12 31.65
N VAL A 597 32.76 -0.97 32.32
CA VAL A 597 31.36 -1.27 32.65
C VAL A 597 30.81 -0.29 33.68
N SER A 598 31.58 0.06 34.72
CA SER A 598 31.19 1.07 35.72
C SER A 598 30.97 2.45 35.09
N HIS A 599 31.82 2.88 34.16
CA HIS A 599 31.64 4.16 33.46
C HIS A 599 30.42 4.15 32.54
N ALA A 600 30.16 3.03 31.85
CA ALA A 600 28.93 2.87 31.06
C ALA A 600 27.67 2.92 31.94
N ASN A 601 27.70 2.27 33.11
CA ASN A 601 26.62 2.33 34.10
C ASN A 601 26.35 3.78 34.57
N ARG A 602 27.40 4.52 34.94
CA ARG A 602 27.26 5.93 35.36
C ARG A 602 26.73 6.83 34.26
N LEU A 603 27.16 6.60 33.02
CA LEU A 603 26.61 7.32 31.87
C LEU A 603 25.09 7.06 31.77
N LEU A 604 24.66 5.80 31.79
CA LEU A 604 23.26 5.44 31.66
C LEU A 604 22.39 6.06 32.77
N VAL A 605 22.85 6.01 34.03
CA VAL A 605 22.16 6.68 35.15
C VAL A 605 22.11 8.20 34.95
N GLY A 606 23.20 8.80 34.45
CA GLY A 606 23.26 10.24 34.17
C GLY A 606 22.37 10.71 33.02
N MET A 607 21.79 9.81 32.24
CA MET A 607 20.86 10.13 31.16
C MET A 607 19.41 10.31 31.62
N GLU A 608 19.14 10.07 32.92
CA GLU A 608 17.79 10.20 33.53
C GLU A 608 16.71 9.39 32.79
N THR A 609 17.07 8.20 32.32
CA THR A 609 16.15 7.25 31.69
C THR A 609 15.61 6.25 32.71
N ASP A 610 14.36 5.81 32.53
CA ASP A 610 13.76 4.72 33.30
C ASP A 610 14.18 3.33 32.78
N LEU A 611 14.97 3.26 31.71
CA LEU A 611 15.44 2.01 31.10
C LEU A 611 16.75 1.55 31.74
N PHE A 612 16.86 0.24 31.97
CA PHE A 612 18.11 -0.42 32.34
C PHE A 612 18.60 -1.31 31.20
N ALA A 613 19.87 -1.74 31.28
CA ALA A 613 20.44 -2.63 30.29
C ALA A 613 21.27 -3.74 30.95
N THR A 614 21.18 -4.95 30.43
CA THR A 614 22.10 -6.03 30.75
C THR A 614 23.30 -5.97 29.82
N CYS A 615 24.50 -6.32 30.31
CA CYS A 615 25.72 -6.31 29.51
C CYS A 615 26.69 -7.39 29.97
N CYS A 616 27.34 -8.08 29.04
CA CYS A 616 28.53 -8.87 29.28
C CYS A 616 29.70 -8.30 28.46
N TYR A 617 30.75 -7.92 29.15
CA TYR A 617 32.00 -7.44 28.58
C TYR A 617 33.09 -8.49 28.82
N VAL A 618 33.83 -8.83 27.77
CA VAL A 618 34.89 -9.83 27.81
C VAL A 618 36.14 -9.26 27.16
N GLU A 619 37.23 -9.13 27.90
CA GLU A 619 38.54 -8.81 27.31
C GLU A 619 39.35 -10.10 27.17
N LEU A 620 39.85 -10.39 25.98
CA LEU A 620 40.64 -11.58 25.65
C LEU A 620 42.04 -11.16 25.18
N ASP A 621 43.06 -11.69 25.87
CA ASP A 621 44.44 -11.70 25.42
C ASP A 621 44.66 -12.89 24.48
N MET A 622 44.87 -12.59 23.21
CA MET A 622 45.05 -13.55 22.14
C MET A 622 46.43 -14.21 22.16
N GLU A 623 47.39 -13.64 22.89
CA GLU A 623 48.76 -14.18 23.01
C GLU A 623 48.79 -15.34 24.02
N GLU A 624 48.22 -15.11 25.21
CA GLU A 624 48.27 -16.07 26.33
C GLU A 624 46.95 -16.83 26.53
N GLY A 625 45.84 -16.36 25.96
CA GLY A 625 44.49 -16.90 26.18
C GLY A 625 43.85 -16.44 27.49
N GLU A 626 44.48 -15.51 28.23
CA GLU A 626 43.90 -14.93 29.44
C GLU A 626 42.66 -14.10 29.08
N THR A 627 41.55 -14.38 29.76
CA THR A 627 40.26 -13.74 29.50
C THR A 627 39.66 -13.18 30.77
N TRP A 628 39.19 -11.93 30.73
CA TRP A 628 38.54 -11.24 31.83
C TRP A 628 37.09 -10.96 31.51
N PHE A 629 36.19 -11.54 32.30
CA PHE A 629 34.75 -11.38 32.16
C PHE A 629 34.22 -10.38 33.19
N VAL A 630 33.35 -9.49 32.74
CA VAL A 630 32.56 -8.59 33.57
C VAL A 630 31.11 -8.68 33.13
N ARG A 631 30.22 -9.04 34.06
CA ARG A 631 28.80 -9.28 33.77
C ARG A 631 27.93 -8.34 34.58
N ALA A 632 27.11 -7.54 33.91
CA ALA A 632 26.11 -6.64 34.48
C ALA A 632 24.71 -7.19 34.20
N GLY A 633 24.18 -8.04 35.08
CA GLY A 633 22.85 -8.64 34.96
C GLY A 633 22.60 -9.56 33.76
N HIS A 634 23.57 -9.73 32.87
CA HIS A 634 23.43 -10.48 31.62
C HIS A 634 23.55 -12.00 31.83
N LEU A 635 23.30 -12.79 30.79
CA LEU A 635 23.45 -14.24 30.81
C LEU A 635 24.92 -14.68 30.96
N ALA A 636 25.11 -15.88 31.50
CA ALA A 636 26.43 -16.45 31.67
C ALA A 636 27.04 -16.83 30.30
N PRO A 637 28.31 -16.46 30.03
CA PRO A 637 29.02 -16.91 28.83
C PRO A 637 29.11 -18.43 28.76
N LEU A 638 29.02 -18.99 27.56
CA LEU A 638 29.24 -20.41 27.32
C LEU A 638 30.62 -20.63 26.70
N LEU A 639 31.34 -21.64 27.18
CA LEU A 639 32.59 -22.10 26.56
C LEU A 639 32.38 -23.49 25.98
N ARG A 640 33.01 -23.73 24.84
CA ARG A 640 33.24 -25.05 24.28
C ARG A 640 34.74 -25.29 24.22
N HIS A 641 35.23 -26.25 25.00
CA HIS A 641 36.64 -26.62 25.00
C HIS A 641 37.02 -27.38 23.72
N PRO A 642 38.33 -27.52 23.43
CA PRO A 642 38.80 -28.23 22.24
C PRO A 642 38.35 -29.69 22.18
N ASP A 643 38.15 -30.34 23.33
CA ASP A 643 37.65 -31.71 23.43
C ASP A 643 36.14 -31.85 23.16
N GLY A 644 35.44 -30.74 22.96
CA GLY A 644 34.00 -30.68 22.71
C GLY A 644 33.13 -30.61 23.96
N SER A 645 33.72 -30.64 25.16
CA SER A 645 33.00 -30.35 26.39
C SER A 645 32.58 -28.88 26.45
N THR A 646 31.44 -28.61 27.11
CA THR A 646 30.90 -27.25 27.23
C THR A 646 30.63 -26.89 28.68
N GLU A 647 30.93 -25.66 29.06
CA GLU A 647 30.67 -25.12 30.39
C GLU A 647 30.01 -23.74 30.34
N GLU A 648 29.25 -23.42 31.39
CA GLU A 648 28.78 -22.05 31.65
C GLU A 648 29.81 -21.39 32.57
N VAL A 649 30.33 -20.22 32.18
CA VAL A 649 31.37 -19.54 32.99
C VAL A 649 30.73 -18.98 34.25
N ALA A 650 31.19 -19.48 35.40
CA ALA A 650 30.77 -19.01 36.72
C ALA A 650 31.34 -17.60 37.01
N THR A 651 30.67 -16.58 36.48
CA THR A 651 31.06 -15.17 36.66
C THR A 651 30.37 -14.54 37.87
N GLU A 652 31.15 -13.87 38.71
CA GLU A 652 30.64 -12.99 39.77
C GLU A 652 29.99 -11.76 39.12
N GLY A 653 28.67 -11.81 38.93
CA GLY A 653 27.92 -10.77 38.22
C GLY A 653 27.50 -9.59 39.11
N GLY A 654 27.38 -8.41 38.52
CA GLY A 654 26.79 -7.20 39.11
C GLY A 654 25.34 -6.96 38.65
N LEU A 655 24.72 -5.89 39.17
CA LEU A 655 23.37 -5.47 38.79
C LEU A 655 23.29 -5.01 37.32
N PRO A 656 22.13 -5.07 36.65
CA PRO A 656 21.97 -4.42 35.34
C PRO A 656 22.40 -2.94 35.38
N LEU A 657 22.95 -2.46 34.26
CA LEU A 657 23.34 -1.06 34.08
C LEU A 657 22.11 -0.17 34.22
N GLY A 658 22.26 1.02 34.82
CA GLY A 658 21.18 2.00 34.96
C GLY A 658 20.37 1.85 36.25
N VAL A 659 20.54 0.75 37.00
CA VAL A 659 19.80 0.51 38.25
C VAL A 659 20.38 1.28 39.44
N LEU A 660 21.70 1.27 39.60
CA LEU A 660 22.40 1.93 40.71
C LEU A 660 23.74 2.50 40.22
N ALA A 661 23.95 3.81 40.39
CA ALA A 661 25.13 4.51 39.85
C ALA A 661 26.47 3.95 40.34
N ASP A 662 26.54 3.56 41.61
CA ASP A 662 27.73 3.07 42.29
C ASP A 662 27.72 1.54 42.44
N ALA A 663 27.09 0.82 41.52
CA ALA A 663 27.15 -0.63 41.47
C ALA A 663 28.58 -1.13 41.16
N ASP A 664 29.00 -2.16 41.88
CA ASP A 664 30.26 -2.86 41.64
C ASP A 664 30.09 -3.95 40.59
N TYR A 665 31.10 -4.10 39.73
CA TYR A 665 31.13 -5.07 38.64
C TYR A 665 32.41 -5.93 38.73
N PRO A 666 32.35 -7.10 39.39
CA PRO A 666 33.52 -7.94 39.62
C PRO A 666 34.13 -8.48 38.32
N ILE A 667 35.45 -8.67 38.31
CA ILE A 667 36.18 -9.31 37.22
C ILE A 667 36.36 -10.79 37.53
N THR A 668 35.98 -11.66 36.59
CA THR A 668 36.29 -13.10 36.63
C THR A 668 37.33 -13.44 35.57
N ALA A 669 38.48 -13.97 35.97
CA ALA A 669 39.55 -14.36 35.05
C ALA A 669 39.51 -15.85 34.70
N VAL A 670 39.61 -16.20 33.42
CA VAL A 670 39.61 -17.57 32.91
C VAL A 670 40.65 -17.70 31.79
N GLY A 671 41.45 -18.76 31.81
CA GLY A 671 42.39 -19.08 30.74
C GLY A 671 41.74 -19.95 29.66
N LEU A 672 41.85 -19.54 28.39
CA LEU A 672 41.35 -20.31 27.26
C LEU A 672 42.48 -21.09 26.58
N ALA A 673 42.23 -22.37 26.30
CA ALA A 673 43.10 -23.14 25.41
C ALA A 673 42.79 -22.81 23.93
N PRO A 674 43.80 -22.83 23.03
CA PRO A 674 43.57 -22.79 21.59
C PRO A 674 42.56 -23.85 21.13
N GLY A 675 41.64 -23.47 20.24
CA GLY A 675 40.49 -24.26 19.81
C GLY A 675 39.22 -24.04 20.64
N THR A 676 39.27 -23.27 21.73
CA THR A 676 38.08 -22.94 22.54
C THR A 676 37.15 -22.00 21.78
N VAL A 677 35.84 -22.25 21.84
CA VAL A 677 34.80 -21.34 21.35
C VAL A 677 34.08 -20.70 22.53
N LEU A 678 34.13 -19.38 22.61
CA LEU A 678 33.32 -18.56 23.50
C LEU A 678 32.02 -18.17 22.80
N ALA A 679 30.87 -18.40 23.43
CA ALA A 679 29.56 -18.00 22.95
C ALA A 679 28.89 -17.06 23.96
N LEU A 680 28.51 -15.88 23.47
CA LEU A 680 27.76 -14.85 24.15
C LEU A 680 26.41 -14.71 23.47
N LEU A 681 25.32 -14.70 24.23
CA LEU A 681 23.96 -14.72 23.70
C LEU A 681 23.02 -13.87 24.55
N THR A 682 21.97 -13.34 23.92
CA THR A 682 20.85 -12.68 24.59
C THR A 682 19.74 -13.69 24.91
N ASP A 683 18.82 -13.29 25.77
CA ASP A 683 17.76 -14.15 26.31
C ASP A 683 16.77 -14.63 25.25
N GLY A 684 16.47 -13.84 24.22
CA GLY A 684 15.58 -14.27 23.13
C GLY A 684 16.02 -15.54 22.39
N LEU A 685 17.28 -15.99 22.56
CA LEU A 685 17.76 -17.27 22.04
C LEU A 685 17.45 -18.48 22.94
N VAL A 686 17.29 -18.25 24.24
CA VAL A 686 17.20 -19.30 25.28
C VAL A 686 15.90 -19.21 26.11
N GLU A 687 15.13 -18.16 25.94
CA GLU A 687 13.87 -17.92 26.61
C GLU A 687 12.76 -17.63 25.59
N SER A 688 11.57 -18.14 25.85
CA SER A 688 10.35 -17.78 25.11
C SER A 688 9.13 -18.01 25.99
N SER A 689 7.95 -17.61 25.52
CA SER A 689 6.68 -17.90 26.21
C SER A 689 6.44 -19.39 26.54
N THR A 690 7.17 -20.31 25.91
CA THR A 690 7.07 -21.76 26.13
C THR A 690 8.38 -22.42 26.59
N LEU A 691 9.49 -21.68 26.67
CA LEU A 691 10.81 -22.20 26.99
C LEU A 691 11.41 -21.41 28.16
N HIS A 692 11.66 -22.09 29.27
CA HIS A 692 12.35 -21.50 30.41
C HIS A 692 13.86 -21.38 30.15
N LEU A 693 14.46 -20.32 30.70
CA LEU A 693 15.89 -19.98 30.55
C LEU A 693 16.84 -21.17 30.81
N GLU A 694 16.65 -21.90 31.91
CA GLU A 694 17.54 -23.02 32.31
C GLU A 694 17.52 -24.18 31.29
N GLU A 695 16.34 -24.46 30.73
CA GLU A 695 16.16 -25.46 29.65
C GLU A 695 16.83 -24.97 28.37
N GLY A 696 16.62 -23.70 28.01
CA GLY A 696 17.23 -23.09 26.82
C GLY A 696 18.75 -23.06 26.89
N MET A 697 19.33 -22.68 28.03
CA MET A 697 20.78 -22.65 28.25
C MET A 697 21.40 -24.05 28.13
N ARG A 698 20.76 -25.08 28.70
CA ARG A 698 21.21 -26.46 28.53
C ARG A 698 21.12 -26.92 27.07
N ARG A 699 20.01 -26.64 26.39
CA ARG A 699 19.85 -26.96 24.96
C ARG A 699 20.93 -26.29 24.12
N MET A 700 21.28 -25.04 24.43
CA MET A 700 22.35 -24.32 23.75
C MET A 700 23.71 -24.98 23.95
N ARG A 701 24.03 -25.42 25.18
CA ARG A 701 25.25 -26.19 25.46
C ARG A 701 25.33 -27.49 24.68
N ASP A 702 24.23 -28.25 24.62
CA ASP A 702 24.18 -29.50 23.85
C ASP A 702 24.41 -29.25 22.35
N LEU A 703 23.79 -28.21 21.79
CA LEU A 703 23.99 -27.80 20.40
C LEU A 703 25.42 -27.32 20.13
N LEU A 704 25.99 -26.55 21.05
CA LEU A 704 27.36 -26.03 20.96
C LEU A 704 28.39 -27.18 21.03
N SER A 705 28.17 -28.16 21.89
CA SER A 705 29.01 -29.36 22.00
C SER A 705 29.02 -30.15 20.69
N ALA A 706 27.83 -30.37 20.11
CA ALA A 706 27.65 -31.14 18.87
C ALA A 706 28.08 -30.39 17.59
N ALA A 707 28.23 -29.06 17.65
CA ALA A 707 28.60 -28.26 16.50
C ALA A 707 30.10 -28.38 16.15
N ASP A 708 30.40 -28.25 14.86
CA ASP A 708 31.76 -28.29 14.32
C ASP A 708 32.41 -26.90 14.46
N PRO A 709 33.48 -26.74 15.27
CA PRO A 709 34.13 -25.46 15.49
C PRO A 709 34.97 -24.99 14.29
N ALA A 710 35.21 -25.84 13.27
CA ALA A 710 35.99 -25.46 12.10
C ALA A 710 35.34 -24.32 11.30
N ASP A 711 34.00 -24.28 11.27
CA ASP A 711 33.19 -23.24 10.63
C ASP A 711 32.28 -22.57 11.67
N ALA A 712 32.83 -21.52 12.31
CA ALA A 712 32.10 -20.70 13.29
C ALA A 712 30.82 -20.05 12.70
N GLY A 713 30.78 -19.81 11.37
CA GLY A 713 29.61 -19.31 10.68
C GLY A 713 28.46 -20.31 10.70
N ARG A 714 28.75 -21.53 10.23
CA ARG A 714 27.77 -22.63 10.24
C ARG A 714 27.39 -23.07 11.64
N MET A 715 28.31 -22.97 12.60
CA MET A 715 28.01 -23.18 14.02
C MET A 715 26.99 -22.16 14.50
N ALA A 716 27.19 -20.86 14.26
CA ALA A 716 26.23 -19.82 14.63
C ALA A 716 24.84 -20.07 14.01
N ASP A 717 24.78 -20.40 12.72
CA ASP A 717 23.51 -20.65 12.02
C ASP A 717 22.76 -21.86 12.63
N ARG A 718 23.48 -22.92 13.03
CA ARG A 718 22.89 -24.08 13.72
C ARG A 718 22.38 -23.76 15.11
N LEU A 719 23.08 -22.90 15.86
CA LEU A 719 22.66 -22.49 17.20
C LEU A 719 21.38 -21.66 17.16
N LEU A 720 21.16 -20.89 16.08
CA LEU A 720 19.92 -20.14 15.87
C LEU A 720 18.75 -21.03 15.42
N GLY A 721 19.01 -22.08 14.64
CA GLY A 721 17.97 -22.96 14.11
C GLY A 721 17.04 -22.27 13.07
N ASP A 722 15.93 -22.95 12.73
CA ASP A 722 15.15 -22.68 11.51
C ASP A 722 14.18 -21.47 11.61
N GLY A 723 14.38 -20.54 12.55
CA GLY A 723 13.68 -19.24 12.56
C GLY A 723 12.18 -19.28 12.90
N THR A 724 11.72 -20.21 13.75
CA THR A 724 10.35 -20.16 14.30
C THR A 724 10.10 -18.84 15.02
N ARG A 725 8.87 -18.28 14.90
CA ARG A 725 8.39 -17.04 15.54
C ARG A 725 9.04 -16.83 16.91
N ARG A 726 9.83 -15.75 17.03
CA ARG A 726 10.48 -15.35 18.27
C ARG A 726 9.72 -14.18 18.87
N ASP A 727 9.55 -14.27 20.18
CA ASP A 727 8.86 -13.27 20.99
C ASP A 727 9.75 -12.04 21.22
N ASP A 728 11.09 -12.18 21.11
CA ASP A 728 12.08 -11.12 21.33
C ASP A 728 13.22 -11.14 20.28
N ASP A 729 14.03 -10.07 20.28
CA ASP A 729 15.26 -9.95 19.52
C ASP A 729 16.31 -10.97 19.97
N VAL A 730 17.21 -11.32 19.05
CA VAL A 730 18.30 -12.25 19.34
C VAL A 730 19.62 -11.77 18.78
N ALA A 731 20.61 -11.64 19.66
CA ALA A 731 22.01 -11.54 19.33
C ALA A 731 22.79 -12.79 19.79
N LEU A 732 23.66 -13.27 18.91
CA LEU A 732 24.63 -14.32 19.19
C LEU A 732 26.01 -13.85 18.71
N LEU A 733 26.99 -13.85 19.60
CA LEU A 733 28.38 -13.55 19.32
C LEU A 733 29.26 -14.75 19.70
N LEU A 734 29.88 -15.36 18.70
CA LEU A 734 30.84 -16.45 18.85
C LEU A 734 32.26 -15.93 18.63
N MET A 735 33.20 -16.43 19.43
CA MET A 735 34.63 -16.20 19.28
C MET A 735 35.38 -17.52 19.42
N ARG A 736 35.93 -18.01 18.31
CA ARG A 736 36.89 -19.12 18.35
C ARG A 736 38.28 -18.56 18.59
N TYR A 737 38.87 -18.94 19.72
CA TYR A 737 40.24 -18.61 20.04
C TYR A 737 41.17 -19.69 19.51
N ASP A 738 42.05 -19.35 18.56
CA ASP A 738 43.02 -20.26 17.93
C ASP A 738 44.45 -20.06 18.46
N GLY A 739 44.66 -19.04 19.30
CA GLY A 739 46.00 -18.59 19.70
C GLY A 739 46.72 -17.84 18.57
N MET A 740 47.71 -17.02 18.93
CA MET A 740 48.57 -16.38 17.93
C MET A 740 49.46 -17.42 17.26
N GLY A 741 49.38 -17.54 15.93
CA GLY A 741 50.21 -18.49 15.17
C GLY A 741 51.72 -18.24 15.31
N VAL A 742 52.11 -16.97 15.48
CA VAL A 742 53.47 -16.57 15.90
C VAL A 742 53.31 -15.46 16.95
N PRO A 743 53.71 -15.69 18.22
CA PRO A 743 53.62 -14.65 19.24
C PRO A 743 54.56 -13.48 18.92
N PRO A 744 54.16 -12.24 19.25
CA PRO A 744 54.99 -11.08 19.01
C PRO A 744 56.26 -11.13 19.86
N ILE A 745 57.41 -10.85 19.26
CA ILE A 745 58.68 -10.77 20.00
C ILE A 745 58.86 -9.34 20.48
N ARG A 746 59.11 -9.16 21.79
CA ARG A 746 59.23 -7.84 22.43
C ARG A 746 60.58 -7.67 23.11
N THR A 747 61.13 -6.46 23.05
CA THR A 747 62.38 -6.13 23.74
C THR A 747 62.39 -4.66 24.08
N GLY A 748 62.63 -4.35 25.37
CA GLY A 748 62.58 -2.99 25.91
C GLY A 748 63.91 -2.56 26.52
N TRP A 749 64.19 -1.27 26.48
CA TRP A 749 65.36 -0.65 27.10
C TRP A 749 64.97 0.68 27.75
N THR A 750 65.36 0.87 29.01
CA THR A 750 65.08 2.10 29.77
C THR A 750 66.39 2.83 30.06
N VAL A 751 66.40 4.14 29.80
CA VAL A 751 67.58 4.99 30.02
C VAL A 751 67.20 6.33 30.64
N TRP A 752 68.09 6.87 31.47
CA TRP A 752 68.04 8.25 31.96
C TRP A 752 68.83 9.17 31.02
N ARG A 753 68.74 10.50 31.19
CA ARG A 753 69.51 11.48 30.40
C ARG A 753 71.03 11.28 30.58
N LEU A 754 71.63 10.46 29.72
CA LEU A 754 73.08 10.31 29.53
C LEU A 754 73.49 11.05 28.24
N PRO A 755 74.71 11.62 28.17
CA PRO A 755 75.20 12.31 26.97
C PRO A 755 75.10 11.46 25.69
N ASP A 756 75.30 10.14 25.80
CA ASP A 756 75.29 9.20 24.69
C ASP A 756 74.02 8.33 24.61
N ALA A 757 72.91 8.74 25.25
CA ALA A 757 71.69 7.94 25.35
C ALA A 757 71.12 7.53 23.97
N VAL A 758 71.19 8.41 22.97
CA VAL A 758 70.76 8.12 21.58
C VAL A 758 71.65 7.08 20.92
N MET A 759 72.97 7.13 21.14
CA MET A 759 73.91 6.15 20.61
C MET A 759 73.65 4.76 21.20
N HIS A 760 73.36 4.68 22.50
CA HIS A 760 72.97 3.44 23.16
C HIS A 760 71.62 2.90 22.66
N ALA A 761 70.62 3.76 22.47
CA ALA A 761 69.34 3.38 21.87
C ALA A 761 69.52 2.77 20.48
N ARG A 762 70.29 3.43 19.60
CA ARG A 762 70.63 2.91 18.28
C ARG A 762 71.35 1.56 18.36
N ARG A 763 72.33 1.41 19.26
CA ARG A 763 73.08 0.16 19.42
C ARG A 763 72.21 -0.99 19.92
N PHE A 764 71.29 -0.70 20.84
CA PHE A 764 70.28 -1.63 21.31
C PHE A 764 69.39 -2.09 20.15
N THR A 765 68.76 -1.14 19.44
CA THR A 765 67.92 -1.44 18.27
C THR A 765 68.67 -2.24 17.22
N ALA A 766 69.88 -1.82 16.81
CA ALA A 766 70.66 -2.54 15.80
C ALA A 766 71.01 -3.99 16.22
N ARG A 767 71.15 -4.26 17.52
CA ARG A 767 71.35 -5.62 18.02
C ARG A 767 70.06 -6.42 17.95
N THR A 768 68.96 -5.83 18.37
CA THR A 768 67.63 -6.45 18.35
C THR A 768 67.19 -6.80 16.92
N LEU A 769 67.30 -5.86 15.98
CA LEU A 769 66.93 -6.09 14.57
C LEU A 769 67.73 -7.24 13.95
N ARG A 770 69.04 -7.30 14.19
CA ARG A 770 69.87 -8.42 13.75
C ARG A 770 69.44 -9.74 14.37
N SER A 771 69.11 -9.76 15.66
CA SER A 771 68.62 -10.99 16.30
C SER A 771 67.25 -11.44 15.77
N TRP A 772 66.45 -10.51 15.23
CA TRP A 772 65.15 -10.79 14.64
C TRP A 772 65.21 -11.10 13.14
N GLY A 773 66.37 -10.94 12.51
CA GLY A 773 66.56 -11.12 11.06
C GLY A 773 66.06 -9.96 10.21
N VAL A 774 65.86 -8.78 10.80
CA VAL A 774 65.41 -7.57 10.08
C VAL A 774 66.66 -6.80 9.62
N THR A 775 66.92 -6.79 8.31
CA THR A 775 68.13 -6.22 7.70
C THR A 775 67.81 -5.06 6.76
N GLU A 776 66.82 -5.19 5.87
CA GLU A 776 66.48 -4.18 4.87
C GLU A 776 66.01 -2.86 5.49
N GLU A 777 65.14 -2.92 6.51
CA GLU A 777 64.57 -1.74 7.15
C GLU A 777 65.39 -1.21 8.34
N ALA A 778 66.56 -1.81 8.60
CA ALA A 778 67.34 -1.51 9.80
C ALA A 778 67.78 -0.04 9.88
N ASP A 779 68.20 0.57 8.76
CA ASP A 779 68.64 1.96 8.74
C ASP A 779 67.49 2.94 9.00
N ALA A 780 66.31 2.67 8.44
CA ALA A 780 65.10 3.45 8.66
C ALA A 780 64.65 3.40 10.12
N ALA A 781 64.62 2.19 10.70
CA ALA A 781 64.31 1.98 12.10
C ALA A 781 65.29 2.70 13.05
N LEU A 782 66.59 2.66 12.75
CA LEU A 782 67.61 3.36 13.53
C LEU A 782 67.49 4.89 13.44
N LEU A 783 67.10 5.41 12.28
CA LEU A 783 66.80 6.84 12.13
C LEU A 783 65.60 7.24 12.99
N VAL A 784 64.50 6.50 12.90
CA VAL A 784 63.29 6.76 13.71
C VAL A 784 63.57 6.68 15.20
N VAL A 785 64.31 5.67 15.67
CA VAL A 785 64.74 5.59 17.07
C VAL A 785 65.54 6.82 17.49
N SER A 786 66.42 7.31 16.61
CA SER A 786 67.23 8.50 16.90
C SER A 786 66.35 9.72 17.10
N GLU A 787 65.37 9.93 16.22
CA GLU A 787 64.46 11.07 16.29
C GLU A 787 63.52 10.96 17.50
N LEU A 788 62.90 9.81 17.72
CA LEU A 788 61.95 9.62 18.82
C LEU A 788 62.63 9.71 20.20
N VAL A 789 63.79 9.08 20.38
CA VAL A 789 64.53 9.13 21.64
C VAL A 789 65.11 10.53 21.88
N THR A 790 65.61 11.22 20.85
CA THR A 790 66.07 12.60 20.98
C THR A 790 64.92 13.51 21.41
N ASN A 791 63.76 13.37 20.77
CA ASN A 791 62.57 14.15 21.10
C ASN A 791 62.12 13.91 22.55
N ALA A 792 62.04 12.65 22.97
CA ALA A 792 61.71 12.28 24.35
C ALA A 792 62.71 12.89 25.34
N LEU A 793 64.02 12.73 25.09
CA LEU A 793 65.07 13.26 25.95
C LEU A 793 65.08 14.79 26.02
N VAL A 794 64.69 15.51 24.96
CA VAL A 794 64.59 16.99 25.00
C VAL A 794 63.43 17.43 25.91
N HIS A 795 62.31 16.71 25.89
CA HIS A 795 61.06 17.14 26.53
C HIS A 795 60.76 16.52 27.89
N THR A 796 61.53 15.52 28.33
CA THR A 796 61.40 14.91 29.65
C THR A 796 62.61 15.13 30.56
N GLN A 797 62.37 15.14 31.86
CA GLN A 797 63.41 15.07 32.91
C GLN A 797 63.47 13.68 33.57
N GLY A 798 62.58 12.78 33.20
CA GLY A 798 62.49 11.41 33.73
C GLY A 798 63.18 10.37 32.85
N ALA A 799 62.94 9.09 33.16
CA ALA A 799 63.41 7.98 32.34
C ALA A 799 62.68 7.95 30.98
N VAL A 800 63.40 7.54 29.94
CA VAL A 800 62.88 7.26 28.61
C VAL A 800 62.93 5.75 28.38
N ARG A 801 61.81 5.15 27.99
CA ARG A 801 61.69 3.73 27.68
C ARG A 801 61.50 3.55 26.18
N LEU A 802 62.38 2.78 25.55
CA LEU A 802 62.30 2.36 24.16
C LEU A 802 61.85 0.90 24.12
N ASP A 803 60.71 0.62 23.53
CA ASP A 803 60.18 -0.72 23.30
C ASP A 803 60.16 -1.02 21.79
N LEU A 804 60.66 -2.19 21.43
CA LEU A 804 60.58 -2.75 20.09
C LEU A 804 59.65 -3.96 20.16
N THR A 805 58.71 -4.06 19.22
CA THR A 805 57.79 -5.20 19.07
C THR A 805 57.81 -5.66 17.61
N LEU A 806 57.89 -6.96 17.37
CA LEU A 806 57.74 -7.55 16.03
C LEU A 806 56.60 -8.58 16.06
N ALA A 807 55.50 -8.27 15.37
CA ALA A 807 54.32 -9.10 15.23
C ALA A 807 54.12 -9.47 13.75
N GLY A 808 54.40 -10.71 13.38
CA GLY A 808 54.42 -11.13 11.97
C GLY A 808 55.48 -10.37 11.16
N ASP A 809 55.04 -9.60 10.17
CA ASP A 809 55.85 -8.70 9.34
C ASP A 809 55.78 -7.24 9.81
N ARG A 810 55.09 -6.93 10.92
CA ARG A 810 54.96 -5.57 11.45
C ARG A 810 55.88 -5.35 12.62
N MET A 811 56.74 -4.35 12.50
CA MET A 811 57.61 -3.91 13.57
C MET A 811 57.15 -2.56 14.11
N ARG A 812 56.95 -2.48 15.42
CA ARG A 812 56.63 -1.25 16.14
C ARG A 812 57.78 -0.80 17.01
N ILE A 813 58.12 0.48 16.89
CA ILE A 813 59.09 1.20 17.72
C ILE A 813 58.31 2.19 18.56
N ALA A 814 58.33 2.03 19.89
CA ALA A 814 57.63 2.90 20.81
C ALA A 814 58.60 3.54 21.81
N VAL A 815 58.48 4.85 22.01
CA VAL A 815 59.26 5.60 22.99
C VAL A 815 58.32 6.25 23.99
N THR A 816 58.44 5.85 25.24
CA THR A 816 57.64 6.36 26.36
C THR A 816 58.47 7.32 27.21
N ASP A 817 57.88 8.47 27.54
CA ASP A 817 58.51 9.53 28.32
C ASP A 817 57.52 10.19 29.29
N ALA A 818 58.00 10.79 30.39
CA ALA A 818 57.13 11.36 31.44
C ALA A 818 56.48 12.71 31.08
N SER A 819 56.66 13.23 29.87
CA SER A 819 56.10 14.52 29.44
C SER A 819 54.69 14.36 28.89
N PRO A 820 53.68 15.05 29.45
CA PRO A 820 52.29 14.94 28.98
C PRO A 820 52.03 15.69 27.66
N ARG A 821 53.02 16.42 27.11
CA ARG A 821 52.85 17.21 25.89
C ARG A 821 52.97 16.34 24.65
N ALA A 822 51.90 16.28 23.86
CA ALA A 822 51.90 15.64 22.54
C ALA A 822 52.98 16.24 21.62
N PRO A 823 53.61 15.43 20.73
CA PRO A 823 54.58 15.94 19.77
C PRO A 823 53.91 16.89 18.78
N ALA A 824 54.39 18.13 18.67
CA ALA A 824 53.86 19.10 17.71
C ALA A 824 54.78 19.20 16.48
N LYS A 825 54.21 19.10 15.28
CA LYS A 825 54.92 19.44 14.03
C LYS A 825 55.00 20.97 13.91
N PRO A 826 56.19 21.57 13.73
CA PRO A 826 56.28 23.01 13.45
C PRO A 826 55.68 23.34 12.07
N VAL A 827 54.91 24.43 12.00
CA VAL A 827 54.10 24.84 10.82
C VAL A 827 54.97 25.37 9.65
N MET A 828 56.20 25.81 9.92
CA MET A 828 57.21 26.12 8.91
C MET A 828 58.56 25.57 9.36
N ALA A 829 59.10 24.59 8.64
CA ALA A 829 60.48 24.16 8.80
C ALA A 829 61.32 24.94 7.77
N ASP A 830 62.04 25.97 8.21
CA ASP A 830 63.03 26.64 7.36
C ASP A 830 64.14 25.64 6.99
N TRP A 831 64.62 25.68 5.74
CA TRP A 831 65.58 24.74 5.20
C TRP A 831 66.98 24.87 5.86
N GLU A 832 67.21 25.96 6.61
CA GLU A 832 68.41 26.20 7.43
C GLU A 832 68.24 25.84 8.93
N SER A 833 67.05 25.44 9.39
CA SER A 833 66.80 25.06 10.80
C SER A 833 67.46 23.73 11.19
N THR A 834 68.25 23.72 12.27
CA THR A 834 68.88 22.54 12.89
C THR A 834 67.94 21.72 13.79
N GLY A 835 66.68 22.13 13.97
CA GLY A 835 65.69 21.43 14.81
C GLY A 835 64.29 21.38 14.18
N GLY A 836 63.43 20.49 14.69
CA GLY A 836 62.01 20.42 14.33
C GLY A 836 61.65 19.54 13.13
N ARG A 837 62.61 18.80 12.55
CA ARG A 837 62.38 17.89 11.40
C ARG A 837 62.13 16.44 11.78
N GLY A 838 62.43 16.04 13.01
CA GLY A 838 62.41 14.64 13.43
C GLY A 838 61.09 13.93 13.17
N LEU A 839 59.96 14.60 13.43
CA LEU A 839 58.64 14.02 13.16
C LEU A 839 58.32 13.89 11.66
N PHE A 840 58.87 14.74 10.79
CA PHE A 840 58.72 14.58 9.34
C PHE A 840 59.54 13.39 8.82
N LEU A 841 60.72 13.13 9.41
CA LEU A 841 61.51 11.94 9.10
C LEU A 841 60.81 10.68 9.61
N VAL A 842 60.26 10.70 10.82
CA VAL A 842 59.46 9.58 11.34
C VAL A 842 58.27 9.31 10.42
N GLU A 843 57.52 10.34 10.03
CA GLU A 843 56.40 10.18 9.11
C GLU A 843 56.80 9.62 7.74
N ALA A 844 57.89 10.12 7.16
CA ALA A 844 58.34 9.67 5.84
C ALA A 844 58.87 8.23 5.83
N MET A 845 59.43 7.76 6.95
CA MET A 845 60.04 6.43 7.06
C MET A 845 59.11 5.35 7.60
N SER A 846 57.99 5.73 8.21
CA SER A 846 57.05 4.79 8.86
C SER A 846 55.83 4.53 7.97
N THR A 847 55.26 3.33 8.05
CA THR A 847 53.93 3.04 7.50
C THR A 847 52.85 3.84 8.21
N SER A 848 52.98 3.96 9.52
CA SER A 848 52.10 4.75 10.39
C SER A 848 52.90 5.20 11.62
N TRP A 849 52.48 6.30 12.26
CA TRP A 849 53.05 6.75 13.52
C TRP A 849 51.99 7.53 14.31
N GLY A 850 52.18 7.64 15.62
CA GLY A 850 51.25 8.36 16.47
C GLY A 850 51.77 8.61 17.88
N SER A 851 50.93 9.22 18.72
CA SER A 851 51.20 9.38 20.14
C SER A 851 49.96 9.09 20.97
N VAL A 852 50.11 8.33 22.04
CA VAL A 852 49.05 8.02 23.00
C VAL A 852 49.46 8.48 24.40
N PRO A 853 48.54 9.07 25.19
CA PRO A 853 48.79 9.33 26.59
C PRO A 853 48.94 8.00 27.34
N VAL A 854 49.86 7.93 28.30
CA VAL A 854 50.01 6.77 29.18
C VAL A 854 50.13 7.25 30.62
N SER A 855 49.86 6.39 31.61
CA SER A 855 49.93 6.77 33.02
C SER A 855 51.30 7.40 33.36
N GLY A 856 51.29 8.69 33.70
CA GLY A 856 52.49 9.46 34.04
C GLY A 856 53.26 10.09 32.87
N GLY A 857 52.75 10.07 31.64
CA GLY A 857 53.43 10.67 30.49
C GLY A 857 52.76 10.43 29.14
N LYS A 858 53.58 10.17 28.11
CA LYS A 858 53.10 9.79 26.78
C LYS A 858 53.98 8.71 26.16
N GLN A 859 53.42 8.00 25.19
CA GLN A 859 54.15 7.11 24.30
C GLN A 859 54.02 7.61 22.87
N VAL A 860 55.15 7.80 22.18
CA VAL A 860 55.21 8.09 20.75
C VAL A 860 55.68 6.84 20.04
N TRP A 861 54.98 6.41 19.00
CA TRP A 861 55.25 5.14 18.33
C TRP A 861 55.28 5.30 16.81
N SER A 862 55.95 4.38 16.15
CA SER A 862 56.08 4.28 14.69
C SER A 862 56.09 2.80 14.29
N GLU A 863 55.46 2.49 13.15
CA GLU A 863 55.34 1.15 12.62
C GLU A 863 55.96 1.01 11.22
N PHE A 864 56.52 -0.16 10.96
CA PHE A 864 57.16 -0.56 9.71
C PHE A 864 56.61 -1.92 9.29
N VAL A 865 56.49 -2.14 7.99
CA VAL A 865 56.46 -3.50 7.45
C VAL A 865 57.93 -3.91 7.23
N VAL A 866 58.31 -5.08 7.70
CA VAL A 866 59.70 -5.56 7.68
C VAL A 866 59.81 -6.90 6.98
N THR A 867 60.87 -7.06 6.20
CA THR A 867 61.22 -8.35 5.60
C THR A 867 62.21 -9.07 6.52
N ARG A 868 61.96 -10.35 6.78
CA ARG A 868 62.84 -11.18 7.63
C ARG A 868 63.72 -12.07 6.77
N ASP A 869 65.03 -11.94 6.93
CA ASP A 869 65.97 -12.93 6.46
C ASP A 869 65.83 -14.20 7.32
N PRO A 870 65.90 -15.41 6.74
CA PRO A 870 65.93 -16.65 7.50
C PRO A 870 67.17 -16.64 8.42
N VAL A 871 66.96 -16.49 9.72
CA VAL A 871 68.03 -16.53 10.71
C VAL A 871 68.59 -17.96 10.74
N PRO A 872 69.91 -18.18 10.57
CA PRO A 872 70.49 -19.51 10.66
C PRO A 872 70.21 -20.12 12.04
N TYR A 873 69.60 -21.29 12.07
CA TYR A 873 69.38 -22.07 13.28
C TYR A 873 70.75 -22.47 13.87
N ASP A 874 71.16 -21.87 14.98
CA ASP A 874 72.39 -22.25 15.67
C ASP A 874 72.11 -23.49 16.52
N SER A 875 72.39 -24.67 15.97
CA SER A 875 72.23 -26.00 16.61
C SER A 875 73.25 -26.28 17.71
N ALA A 876 73.68 -25.25 18.46
CA ALA A 876 74.79 -25.33 19.41
C ALA A 876 74.39 -25.24 20.89
N ASN A 877 73.11 -25.37 21.25
CA ASN A 877 72.70 -25.32 22.66
C ASN A 877 71.79 -26.47 23.13
N GLU A 878 71.81 -27.62 22.44
CA GLU A 878 71.42 -28.91 23.04
C GLU A 878 72.69 -29.58 23.58
N GLY A 879 73.11 -29.20 24.77
CA GLY A 879 74.30 -29.79 25.38
C GLY A 879 74.85 -29.04 26.59
N ARG A 880 74.02 -28.72 27.59
CA ARG A 880 74.45 -28.63 28.98
C ARG A 880 73.31 -28.69 29.98
#